data_AF-A0A4P7UIM7-F1
#
_entry.id   AF-A0A4P7UIM7-F1
#
_cell.length_a   1.000
_cell.length_b   1.000
_cell.length_c   1.000
_cell.angle_alpha   90.00
_cell.angle_beta   90.00
_cell.angle_gamma   90.00
#
_symmetry.space_group_name_H-M   'P 1'
#
loop_
_entity.id
_entity.type
_entity.pdbx_description
1 polymer ?
#
loop_
_entity_poly.entity_id
_entity_poly.type
_entity_poly.pdbx_seq_one_letter_code
_entity_poly.pdbx_strand_id
1 'polypeptide(L)'
;MQNNCPQLDLAREDLMEMEGLLCEQLSSFLSFSGHALYFPTSRAPEEPQLLTRERRLLLPLRRNDSQLGVFMLHGVKAREARPLLPFLPAILALGLENLARAKAMRTDAVTGLATEQALFAHMENAAERLRAYLEEPGAEESGPAPLHWLCMGLVLLRLSNGQSVVRRGGHAFAEKYFRSLADACREALPSDVLAARVGRWEMALLFPASGRGACHKLARAALSRMEAVRMPYPVVQKAVRPRLCAGHALYPQDMRGTELHLAMYDQARLCMDRARLAADVAGQEADGADAVESRIMPFARILQEGGMVLESLPLGRLRLSIGRQAKAREGMRFALWGRGDGSSPRYKGELVLLHTRDTDSVAEVMHLVDITCQPEVGDRLTLLGETPVLSPDLDEHDLTGALGPIAGAAAAAVRGRGEGGALAQAGPRPECAGGLCGHGDFLNRFAQEAERRSRFALCLLRLEPGSAETADIEGTQAAPAPQDMVAENANRQGLVDTALSVWRAALEKAQGAQTDCAAVASPLAGRYGSNSLVFFHPDVEAQALVPLYEEVCGALTGQGTLAAAGLAGYPFLQFSRGEMPDCALKALEYALLLPEPKVGVCNSLALNISADRRYSLGDVFGAVEEYKLALLADEDNAMAWNSLGVCMAALGRQHEARRHFMEARRRGPDTALAEQIYYNLGTVCQGLGEKRAAAQYYRQCVKISPEHLFAHIRLGQLCEQGGRRAEARRFYEKAATLEDARPSGPSLARRHLARVAVRQRKGGEARELLHEALVRNPQDAASMLLLANIYLDSNEDPAMAELLARKSVGLHDRPEAWQALARALRKLGREEEARVAEAKAVLS
;
A
#
# COMPACT_ATOMS: atom_id res chain seq x y z
N MET A 1 53.82 4.61 -7.24
CA MET A 1 52.42 4.81 -6.78
C MET A 1 51.84 6.15 -7.29
N GLN A 2 51.96 6.47 -8.59
CA GLN A 2 51.49 7.77 -9.15
C GLN A 2 50.51 7.64 -10.33
N ASN A 3 50.15 6.43 -10.78
CA ASN A 3 49.31 6.22 -11.97
C ASN A 3 47.82 5.95 -11.70
N ASN A 4 47.34 6.11 -10.46
CA ASN A 4 45.95 5.79 -10.09
C ASN A 4 45.12 7.00 -9.65
N CYS A 5 45.58 8.23 -9.85
CA CYS A 5 44.71 9.40 -9.67
C CYS A 5 43.83 9.52 -10.91
N PRO A 6 42.49 9.56 -10.80
CA PRO A 6 41.63 9.77 -11.96
C PRO A 6 42.01 11.07 -12.65
N GLN A 7 42.14 11.07 -13.98
CA GLN A 7 42.29 12.31 -14.74
C GLN A 7 41.05 13.17 -14.49
N LEU A 8 41.24 14.29 -13.80
CA LEU A 8 40.20 15.24 -13.48
C LEU A 8 39.97 16.13 -14.71
N ASP A 9 39.22 15.62 -15.69
CA ASP A 9 38.95 16.31 -16.96
C ASP A 9 37.58 17.03 -16.93
N LEU A 10 37.58 18.28 -17.39
CA LEU A 10 36.39 19.12 -17.56
C LEU A 10 36.16 19.43 -19.04
N ALA A 11 34.93 19.21 -19.48
CA ALA A 11 34.40 19.60 -20.77
C ALA A 11 33.56 20.87 -20.67
N ARG A 12 33.13 21.40 -21.82
CA ARG A 12 32.27 22.59 -21.89
C ARG A 12 30.90 22.37 -21.27
N GLU A 13 30.33 21.19 -21.47
CA GLU A 13 29.04 20.78 -20.90
C GLU A 13 29.07 20.79 -19.37
N ASP A 14 30.16 20.32 -18.77
CA ASP A 14 30.34 20.34 -17.30
C ASP A 14 30.34 21.78 -16.74
N LEU A 15 30.86 22.74 -17.51
CA LEU A 15 30.84 24.15 -17.11
C LEU A 15 29.44 24.74 -17.19
N MET A 16 28.63 24.32 -18.16
CA MET A 16 27.23 24.74 -18.26
C MET A 16 26.40 24.19 -17.11
N GLU A 17 26.59 22.91 -16.76
CA GLU A 17 25.86 22.28 -15.65
C GLU A 17 26.24 22.89 -14.29
N MET A 18 27.52 23.20 -14.08
CA MET A 18 28.04 23.62 -12.78
C MET A 18 28.38 25.12 -12.69
N GLU A 19 27.88 25.96 -13.60
CA GLU A 19 28.16 27.40 -13.59
C GLU A 19 27.74 28.08 -12.27
N GLY A 20 26.66 27.58 -11.65
CA GLY A 20 26.20 28.05 -10.34
C GLY A 20 27.22 27.86 -9.22
N LEU A 21 27.93 26.71 -9.19
CA LEU A 21 28.99 26.45 -8.21
C LEU A 21 30.18 27.39 -8.42
N LEU A 22 30.51 27.69 -9.67
CA LEU A 22 31.55 28.65 -10.00
C LEU A 22 31.15 30.07 -9.55
N CYS A 23 29.89 30.44 -9.76
CA CYS A 23 29.31 31.69 -9.27
C CYS A 23 29.39 31.82 -7.75
N GLU A 24 28.99 30.79 -7.02
CA GLU A 24 29.04 30.76 -5.56
C GLU A 24 30.47 30.96 -5.05
N GLN A 25 31.44 30.25 -5.64
CA GLN A 25 32.86 30.40 -5.31
C GLN A 25 33.36 31.83 -5.57
N LEU A 26 32.98 32.44 -6.69
CA LEU A 26 33.38 33.80 -7.05
C LEU A 26 32.70 34.87 -6.18
N SER A 27 31.47 34.60 -5.70
CA SER A 27 30.71 35.52 -4.83
C SER A 27 31.40 35.78 -3.49
N SER A 28 32.24 34.85 -3.03
CA SER A 28 33.08 35.01 -1.83
C SER A 28 34.17 36.07 -1.99
N PHE A 29 34.53 36.42 -3.23
CA PHE A 29 35.61 37.36 -3.54
C PHE A 29 35.12 38.65 -4.20
N LEU A 30 34.01 38.62 -4.95
CA LEU A 30 33.50 39.73 -5.75
C LEU A 30 31.99 39.90 -5.58
N SER A 31 31.53 41.14 -5.41
CA SER A 31 30.11 41.45 -5.55
C SER A 31 29.72 41.69 -7.01
N PHE A 32 28.70 41.00 -7.51
CA PHE A 32 28.18 41.13 -8.88
C PHE A 32 26.65 40.93 -8.94
N SER A 33 26.01 41.51 -9.96
CA SER A 33 24.54 41.51 -10.13
C SER A 33 24.02 40.41 -11.06
N GLY A 34 24.89 39.77 -11.84
CA GLY A 34 24.52 38.71 -12.77
C GLY A 34 25.75 38.13 -13.46
N HIS A 35 25.57 37.02 -14.17
CA HIS A 35 26.65 36.31 -14.86
C HIS A 35 26.19 35.76 -16.21
N ALA A 36 27.15 35.44 -17.08
CA ALA A 36 26.90 34.71 -18.32
C ALA A 36 28.15 33.91 -18.73
N LEU A 37 27.96 32.67 -19.19
CA LEU A 37 29.01 31.79 -19.70
C LEU A 37 29.01 31.78 -21.23
N TYR A 38 30.17 32.02 -21.84
CA TYR A 38 30.33 32.08 -23.30
C TYR A 38 31.42 31.13 -23.80
N PHE A 39 31.20 30.52 -24.96
CA PHE A 39 32.14 29.62 -25.63
C PHE A 39 32.61 30.23 -26.97
N PRO A 40 33.67 31.06 -26.99
CA PRO A 40 34.09 31.78 -28.20
C PRO A 40 34.70 30.84 -29.25
N THR A 41 34.36 31.07 -30.52
CA THR A 41 34.81 30.26 -31.67
C THR A 41 36.07 30.79 -32.37
N SER A 42 36.47 32.04 -32.16
CA SER A 42 37.54 32.68 -32.97
C SER A 42 38.56 33.52 -32.19
N ARG A 43 38.21 34.12 -31.03
CA ARG A 43 39.18 34.75 -30.13
C ARG A 43 38.61 34.95 -28.72
N ALA A 44 39.40 34.66 -27.70
CA ALA A 44 39.04 34.88 -26.31
C ALA A 44 40.15 35.65 -25.58
N PRO A 45 39.81 36.38 -24.51
CA PRO A 45 40.82 37.05 -23.69
C PRO A 45 41.74 36.01 -23.04
N GLU A 46 43.06 36.23 -23.11
CA GLU A 46 44.03 35.33 -22.48
C GLU A 46 44.14 35.55 -20.96
N GLU A 47 43.84 36.78 -20.52
CA GLU A 47 43.87 37.22 -19.12
C GLU A 47 42.52 37.84 -18.70
N PRO A 48 42.21 37.87 -17.40
CA PRO A 48 41.03 38.57 -16.88
C PRO A 48 40.99 40.05 -17.28
N GLN A 49 39.87 40.51 -17.85
CA GLN A 49 39.70 41.89 -18.31
C GLN A 49 38.54 42.60 -17.61
N LEU A 50 38.85 43.68 -16.88
CA LEU A 50 37.84 44.53 -16.25
C LEU A 50 37.43 45.68 -17.19
N LEU A 51 36.23 45.59 -17.76
CA LEU A 51 35.60 46.62 -18.57
C LEU A 51 34.91 47.65 -17.67
N THR A 52 35.71 48.60 -17.15
CA THR A 52 35.26 49.58 -16.14
C THR A 52 34.06 50.45 -16.56
N ARG A 53 33.93 50.78 -17.85
CA ARG A 53 32.80 51.56 -18.38
C ARG A 53 31.49 50.77 -18.40
N GLU A 54 31.58 49.48 -18.70
CA GLU A 54 30.43 48.58 -18.80
C GLU A 54 30.10 47.87 -17.48
N ARG A 55 30.97 48.04 -16.46
CA ARG A 55 30.92 47.29 -15.18
C ARG A 55 30.89 45.78 -15.41
N ARG A 56 31.66 45.29 -16.39
CA ARG A 56 31.77 43.87 -16.74
C ARG A 56 33.18 43.36 -16.46
N LEU A 57 33.29 42.12 -15.99
CA LEU A 57 34.56 41.43 -15.79
C LEU A 57 34.55 40.14 -16.60
N LEU A 58 35.48 40.01 -17.54
CA LEU A 58 35.68 38.81 -18.35
C LEU A 58 36.73 37.93 -17.70
N LEU A 59 36.38 36.68 -17.45
CA LEU A 59 37.20 35.69 -16.76
C LEU A 59 37.43 34.48 -17.69
N PRO A 60 38.60 34.36 -18.33
CA PRO A 60 38.87 33.20 -19.18
C PRO A 60 39.07 31.94 -18.34
N LEU A 61 38.28 30.90 -18.64
CA LEU A 61 38.36 29.60 -17.98
C LEU A 61 39.34 28.70 -18.74
N ARG A 62 40.54 28.52 -18.18
CA ARG A 62 41.63 27.74 -18.80
C ARG A 62 42.07 26.61 -17.87
N ARG A 63 42.30 25.42 -18.44
CA ARG A 63 42.83 24.24 -17.74
C ARG A 63 43.72 23.44 -18.68
N ASN A 64 44.90 23.01 -18.23
CA ASN A 64 45.85 22.19 -19.00
C ASN A 64 46.11 22.75 -20.42
N ASP A 65 46.38 24.06 -20.53
CA ASP A 65 46.56 24.81 -21.77
C ASP A 65 45.36 24.85 -22.75
N SER A 66 44.26 24.17 -22.42
CA SER A 66 43.00 24.23 -23.15
C SER A 66 42.10 25.34 -22.62
N GLN A 67 41.47 26.09 -23.53
CA GLN A 67 40.49 27.09 -23.17
C GLN A 67 39.09 26.48 -23.17
N LEU A 68 38.45 26.45 -22.01
CA LEU A 68 37.14 25.83 -21.83
C LEU A 68 36.01 26.81 -22.13
N GLY A 69 36.14 28.09 -21.75
CA GLY A 69 35.11 29.12 -21.97
C GLY A 69 35.51 30.48 -21.41
N VAL A 70 34.60 31.45 -21.42
CA VAL A 70 34.76 32.77 -20.79
C VAL A 70 33.56 33.03 -19.89
N PHE A 71 33.82 33.26 -18.61
CA PHE A 71 32.81 33.61 -17.62
C PHE A 71 32.73 35.12 -17.48
N MET A 72 31.57 35.70 -17.71
CA MET A 72 31.35 37.14 -17.66
C MET A 72 30.53 37.51 -16.43
N LEU A 73 31.07 38.35 -15.57
CA LEU A 73 30.35 38.91 -14.43
C LEU A 73 29.87 40.33 -14.72
N HIS A 74 28.62 40.62 -14.36
CA HIS A 74 27.96 41.91 -14.54
C HIS A 74 27.87 42.67 -13.20
N GLY A 75 28.02 43.99 -13.23
CA GLY A 75 27.82 44.83 -12.05
C GLY A 75 28.98 44.81 -11.04
N VAL A 76 30.15 44.32 -11.43
CA VAL A 76 31.32 44.20 -10.54
C VAL A 76 31.87 45.59 -10.17
N LYS A 77 32.05 45.85 -8.87
CA LYS A 77 32.65 47.12 -8.41
C LYS A 77 34.14 47.17 -8.72
N ALA A 78 34.58 48.20 -9.46
CA ALA A 78 35.98 48.35 -9.84
C ALA A 78 36.96 48.46 -8.66
N ARG A 79 36.50 48.94 -7.50
CA ARG A 79 37.31 49.01 -6.26
C ARG A 79 37.62 47.62 -5.69
N GLU A 80 36.73 46.66 -5.88
CA GLU A 80 36.89 45.27 -5.41
C GLU A 80 37.69 44.43 -6.41
N ALA A 81 37.44 44.60 -7.72
CA ALA A 81 38.08 43.78 -8.75
C ALA A 81 39.54 44.17 -9.06
N ARG A 82 39.89 45.46 -9.07
CA ARG A 82 41.24 45.92 -9.47
C ARG A 82 42.39 45.29 -8.66
N PRO A 83 42.32 45.20 -7.31
CA PRO A 83 43.36 44.55 -6.52
C PRO A 83 43.48 43.05 -6.78
N LEU A 84 42.38 42.40 -7.17
CA LEU A 84 42.31 40.96 -7.37
C LEU A 84 42.74 40.50 -8.76
N LEU A 85 42.76 41.39 -9.76
CA LEU A 85 43.09 41.06 -11.16
C LEU A 85 44.31 40.12 -11.33
N PRO A 86 45.46 40.33 -10.65
CA PRO A 86 46.61 39.44 -10.78
C PRO A 86 46.40 38.03 -10.19
N PHE A 87 45.50 37.90 -9.22
CA PHE A 87 45.22 36.64 -8.51
C PHE A 87 44.03 35.87 -9.09
N LEU A 88 43.16 36.55 -9.86
CA LEU A 88 41.99 35.93 -10.48
C LEU A 88 42.30 34.66 -11.29
N PRO A 89 43.38 34.58 -12.09
CA PRO A 89 43.70 33.33 -12.80
C PRO A 89 43.93 32.14 -11.85
N ALA A 90 44.60 32.36 -10.72
CA ALA A 90 44.84 31.31 -9.72
C ALA A 90 43.54 30.93 -8.99
N ILE A 91 42.69 31.91 -8.66
CA ILE A 91 41.37 31.67 -8.05
C ILE A 91 40.49 30.84 -9.01
N LEU A 92 40.47 31.20 -10.30
CA LEU A 92 39.74 30.45 -11.32
C LEU A 92 40.29 29.04 -11.51
N ALA A 93 41.61 28.86 -11.50
CA ALA A 93 42.22 27.54 -11.59
C ALA A 93 41.79 26.63 -10.42
N LEU A 94 41.78 27.15 -9.19
CA LEU A 94 41.27 26.44 -8.02
C LEU A 94 39.76 26.14 -8.12
N GLY A 95 38.97 27.09 -8.62
CA GLY A 95 37.53 26.89 -8.85
C GLY A 95 37.27 25.77 -9.88
N LEU A 96 38.01 25.77 -10.99
CA LEU A 96 37.99 24.69 -11.98
C LEU A 96 38.50 23.36 -11.39
N GLU A 97 39.48 23.36 -10.48
CA GLU A 97 39.89 22.15 -9.78
C GLU A 97 38.76 21.59 -8.91
N ASN A 98 38.08 22.45 -8.17
CA ASN A 98 36.91 22.07 -7.36
C ASN A 98 35.77 21.54 -8.22
N LEU A 99 35.49 22.16 -9.37
CA LEU A 99 34.50 21.67 -10.34
C LEU A 99 34.86 20.27 -10.85
N ALA A 100 36.14 20.05 -11.17
CA ALA A 100 36.59 18.75 -11.64
C ALA A 100 36.50 17.67 -10.55
N ARG A 101 36.79 18.03 -9.29
CA ARG A 101 36.58 17.14 -8.13
C ARG A 101 35.10 16.87 -7.89
N ALA A 102 34.24 17.87 -8.03
CA ALA A 102 32.79 17.72 -7.92
C ALA A 102 32.26 16.76 -9.00
N LYS A 103 32.72 16.91 -10.25
CA LYS A 103 32.42 15.96 -11.34
C LYS A 103 32.91 14.55 -11.02
N ALA A 104 34.15 14.40 -10.54
CA ALA A 104 34.71 13.10 -10.18
C ALA A 104 33.96 12.42 -9.04
N MET A 105 33.38 13.18 -8.11
CA MET A 105 32.50 12.65 -7.06
C MET A 105 31.13 12.20 -7.61
N ARG A 106 30.64 12.86 -8.67
CA ARG A 106 29.36 12.55 -9.34
C ARG A 106 29.46 11.46 -10.41
N THR A 107 30.67 10.98 -10.74
CA THR A 107 30.88 9.99 -11.82
C THR A 107 31.56 8.71 -11.33
N ASP A 108 31.20 7.57 -11.90
CA ASP A 108 31.80 6.27 -11.62
C ASP A 108 33.18 6.16 -12.29
N ALA A 109 34.21 5.82 -11.53
CA ALA A 109 35.58 5.74 -12.03
C ALA A 109 35.79 4.65 -13.10
N VAL A 110 34.91 3.64 -13.17
CA VAL A 110 35.04 2.56 -14.16
C VAL A 110 34.32 2.92 -15.45
N THR A 111 33.06 3.32 -15.41
CA THR A 111 32.25 3.54 -16.62
C THR A 111 32.20 5.00 -17.07
N GLY A 112 32.56 5.95 -16.21
CA GLY A 112 32.37 7.39 -16.46
C GLY A 112 30.91 7.84 -16.47
N LEU A 113 29.97 6.96 -16.12
CA LEU A 113 28.55 7.30 -15.93
C LEU A 113 28.33 8.02 -14.60
N ALA A 114 27.18 8.66 -14.43
CA ALA A 114 26.84 9.28 -13.15
C ALA A 114 26.76 8.22 -12.01
N THR A 115 27.07 8.63 -10.78
CA THR A 115 26.87 7.78 -9.60
C THR A 115 25.39 7.69 -9.23
N GLU A 116 25.02 6.68 -8.44
CA GLU A 116 23.67 6.55 -7.90
C GLU A 116 23.23 7.79 -7.11
N GLN A 117 24.13 8.39 -6.33
CA GLN A 117 23.85 9.62 -5.58
C GLN A 117 23.57 10.80 -6.52
N ALA A 118 24.35 10.93 -7.59
CA ALA A 118 24.10 11.97 -8.60
C ALA A 118 22.77 11.75 -9.32
N LEU A 119 22.40 10.51 -9.62
CA LEU A 119 21.10 10.18 -10.20
C LEU A 119 19.93 10.61 -9.30
N PHE A 120 19.97 10.26 -8.01
CA PHE A 120 18.90 10.62 -7.07
C PHE A 120 18.76 12.14 -6.94
N ALA A 121 19.87 12.88 -6.87
CA ALA A 121 19.82 14.36 -6.86
C ALA A 121 19.15 14.93 -8.12
N HIS A 122 19.39 14.34 -9.30
CA HIS A 122 18.71 14.76 -10.54
C HIS A 122 17.22 14.39 -10.53
N MET A 123 16.85 13.24 -9.97
CA MET A 123 15.45 12.84 -9.81
C MET A 123 14.69 13.79 -8.88
N GLU A 124 15.30 14.21 -7.77
CA GLU A 124 14.72 15.17 -6.84
C GLU A 124 14.47 16.52 -7.51
N ASN A 125 15.47 17.06 -8.21
CA ASN A 125 15.32 18.31 -8.95
C ASN A 125 14.24 18.22 -10.04
N ALA A 126 14.17 17.10 -10.77
CA ALA A 126 13.15 16.88 -11.79
C ALA A 126 11.75 16.77 -11.17
N ALA A 127 11.61 16.06 -10.05
CA ALA A 127 10.34 15.93 -9.33
C ALA A 127 9.87 17.28 -8.74
N GLU A 128 10.78 18.11 -8.22
CA GLU A 128 10.46 19.44 -7.71
C GLU A 128 9.95 20.37 -8.83
N ARG A 129 10.60 20.36 -10.00
CA ARG A 129 10.13 21.10 -11.19
C ARG A 129 8.76 20.64 -11.64
N LEU A 130 8.53 19.33 -11.69
CA LEU A 130 7.23 18.75 -12.03
C LEU A 130 6.14 19.19 -11.04
N ARG A 131 6.44 19.21 -9.73
CA ARG A 131 5.49 19.65 -8.70
C ARG A 131 5.17 21.15 -8.84
N ALA A 132 6.19 21.99 -9.01
CA ALA A 132 5.99 23.43 -9.23
C ALA A 132 5.07 23.68 -10.43
N TYR A 133 5.24 22.92 -11.51
CA TYR A 133 4.37 23.00 -12.69
C TYR A 133 2.93 22.51 -12.42
N LEU A 134 2.76 21.46 -11.61
CA LEU A 134 1.43 20.96 -11.21
C LEU A 134 0.69 21.92 -10.27
N GLU A 135 1.42 22.65 -9.42
CA GLU A 135 0.87 23.63 -8.47
C GLU A 135 0.45 24.93 -9.17
N GLU A 136 1.25 25.42 -10.13
CA GLU A 136 0.96 26.62 -10.92
C GLU A 136 1.12 26.36 -12.44
N PRO A 137 0.10 25.78 -13.10
CA PRO A 137 0.14 25.54 -14.54
C PRO A 137 0.12 26.86 -15.31
N GLY A 138 1.30 27.38 -15.69
CA GLY A 138 1.45 28.59 -16.52
C GLY A 138 2.52 29.60 -16.12
N ALA A 139 3.35 29.31 -15.10
CA ALA A 139 4.39 30.25 -14.63
C ALA A 139 5.60 30.40 -15.58
N GLU A 140 5.82 29.47 -16.51
CA GLU A 140 6.83 29.60 -17.58
C GLU A 140 6.15 29.89 -18.94
N GLU A 141 6.60 30.94 -19.62
CA GLU A 141 6.17 31.31 -20.98
C GLU A 141 6.55 30.21 -21.99
N SER A 142 5.66 29.25 -22.27
CA SER A 142 5.46 28.66 -23.61
C SER A 142 4.40 27.53 -23.63
N GLY A 143 3.16 27.87 -23.99
CA GLY A 143 2.18 26.97 -24.63
C GLY A 143 1.59 25.82 -23.79
N PRO A 144 0.56 25.11 -24.30
CA PRO A 144 -0.02 23.95 -23.62
C PRO A 144 1.01 22.80 -23.63
N ALA A 145 1.59 22.50 -22.47
CA ALA A 145 2.49 21.37 -22.32
C ALA A 145 1.75 20.05 -22.57
N PRO A 146 2.23 19.18 -23.47
CA PRO A 146 1.65 17.86 -23.67
C PRO A 146 1.79 17.00 -22.39
N LEU A 147 0.82 16.11 -22.13
CA LEU A 147 0.73 15.30 -20.90
C LEU A 147 2.01 14.51 -20.53
N HIS A 148 2.89 14.23 -21.50
CA HIS A 148 4.18 13.55 -21.25
C HIS A 148 5.25 14.46 -20.62
N TRP A 149 5.07 15.78 -20.59
CA TRP A 149 5.94 16.69 -19.84
C TRP A 149 5.68 16.67 -18.33
N LEU A 150 4.57 16.05 -17.90
CA LEU A 150 4.20 15.89 -16.49
C LEU A 150 4.72 14.59 -15.87
N CYS A 151 5.64 13.89 -16.55
CA CYS A 151 6.22 12.67 -16.03
C CYS A 151 7.71 12.55 -16.31
N MET A 152 8.39 11.80 -15.44
CA MET A 152 9.80 11.45 -15.55
C MET A 152 9.91 9.94 -15.67
N GLY A 153 10.69 9.48 -16.63
CA GLY A 153 10.93 8.07 -16.90
C GLY A 153 12.25 7.59 -16.33
N LEU A 154 12.21 6.44 -15.66
CA LEU A 154 13.40 5.75 -15.19
C LEU A 154 13.47 4.36 -15.83
N VAL A 155 14.53 4.11 -16.59
CA VAL A 155 14.82 2.81 -17.20
C VAL A 155 16.01 2.18 -16.49
N LEU A 156 15.87 0.96 -15.99
CA LEU A 156 16.95 0.17 -15.43
C LEU A 156 17.36 -0.92 -16.43
N LEU A 157 18.62 -0.92 -16.85
CA LEU A 157 19.26 -1.94 -17.67
C LEU A 157 20.11 -2.85 -16.78
N ARG A 158 20.03 -4.16 -16.97
CA ARG A 158 20.79 -5.14 -16.18
C ARG A 158 21.47 -6.20 -17.04
N LEU A 159 22.70 -6.55 -16.66
CA LEU A 159 23.43 -7.70 -17.19
C LEU A 159 23.25 -8.95 -16.30
N SER A 160 22.32 -9.82 -16.66
CA SER A 160 21.96 -11.02 -15.89
C SER A 160 23.09 -12.04 -15.78
N ASN A 161 23.94 -12.17 -16.81
CA ASN A 161 25.04 -13.13 -16.81
C ASN A 161 26.38 -12.56 -16.29
N GLY A 162 26.39 -11.41 -15.60
CA GLY A 162 27.61 -10.74 -15.11
C GLY A 162 28.50 -11.63 -14.23
N GLN A 163 27.92 -12.44 -13.35
CA GLN A 163 28.70 -13.39 -12.53
C GLN A 163 29.39 -14.49 -13.37
N SER A 164 28.77 -14.92 -14.48
CA SER A 164 29.37 -15.88 -15.41
C SER A 164 30.55 -15.26 -16.16
N VAL A 165 30.45 -13.97 -16.51
CA VAL A 165 31.55 -13.22 -17.11
C VAL A 165 32.74 -13.14 -16.16
N VAL A 166 32.52 -12.82 -14.88
CA VAL A 166 33.59 -12.81 -13.86
C VAL A 166 34.22 -14.18 -13.69
N ARG A 167 33.42 -15.25 -13.61
CA ARG A 167 33.94 -16.62 -13.44
C ARG A 167 34.84 -17.08 -14.58
N ARG A 168 34.57 -16.65 -15.81
CA ARG A 168 35.33 -17.07 -17.01
C ARG A 168 36.46 -16.13 -17.40
N GLY A 169 36.31 -14.82 -17.16
CA GLY A 169 37.28 -13.79 -17.59
C GLY A 169 38.05 -13.11 -16.46
N GLY A 170 37.64 -13.30 -15.20
CA GLY A 170 38.18 -12.59 -14.04
C GLY A 170 37.58 -11.20 -13.85
N HIS A 171 37.89 -10.57 -12.70
CA HIS A 171 37.31 -9.27 -12.30
C HIS A 171 37.74 -8.12 -13.22
N ALA A 172 39.04 -7.99 -13.52
CA ALA A 172 39.55 -6.90 -14.35
C ALA A 172 39.00 -6.95 -15.79
N PHE A 173 38.80 -8.15 -16.35
CA PHE A 173 38.15 -8.30 -17.64
C PHE A 173 36.67 -7.92 -17.58
N ALA A 174 35.96 -8.34 -16.53
CA ALA A 174 34.54 -8.04 -16.39
C ALA A 174 34.26 -6.53 -16.21
N GLU A 175 35.14 -5.80 -15.52
CA GLU A 175 35.08 -4.32 -15.45
C GLU A 175 35.31 -3.66 -16.80
N LYS A 176 36.33 -4.10 -17.55
CA LYS A 176 36.57 -3.62 -18.93
C LYS A 176 35.39 -3.92 -19.84
N TYR A 177 34.80 -5.11 -19.71
CA TYR A 177 33.63 -5.51 -20.47
C TYR A 177 32.41 -4.65 -20.14
N PHE A 178 32.17 -4.37 -18.85
CA PHE A 178 31.07 -3.50 -18.42
C PHE A 178 31.28 -2.05 -18.84
N ARG A 179 32.52 -1.55 -18.85
CA ARG A 179 32.87 -0.25 -19.44
C ARG A 179 32.48 -0.20 -20.92
N SER A 180 32.88 -1.18 -21.72
CA SER A 180 32.49 -1.24 -23.14
C SER A 180 30.98 -1.28 -23.35
N LEU A 181 30.23 -1.96 -22.47
CA LEU A 181 28.76 -1.95 -22.48
C LEU A 181 28.20 -0.57 -22.14
N ALA A 182 28.77 0.12 -21.15
CA ALA A 182 28.37 1.47 -20.77
C ALA A 182 28.65 2.49 -21.88
N ASP A 183 29.78 2.37 -22.58
CA ASP A 183 30.13 3.22 -23.72
C ASP A 183 29.14 3.01 -24.88
N ALA A 184 28.86 1.75 -25.23
CA ALA A 184 27.87 1.41 -26.25
C ALA A 184 26.45 1.87 -25.87
N CYS A 185 26.11 1.84 -24.58
CA CYS A 185 24.86 2.39 -24.08
C CYS A 185 24.81 3.91 -24.29
N ARG A 186 25.86 4.65 -23.90
CA ARG A 186 25.95 6.11 -24.01
C ARG A 186 25.82 6.61 -25.44
N GLU A 187 26.41 5.91 -26.41
CA GLU A 187 26.27 6.22 -27.85
C GLU A 187 24.82 6.14 -28.35
N ALA A 188 23.96 5.40 -27.66
CA ALA A 188 22.56 5.24 -28.02
C ALA A 188 21.64 6.32 -27.44
N LEU A 189 22.13 7.13 -26.49
CA LEU A 189 21.30 8.01 -25.69
C LEU A 189 21.16 9.40 -26.31
N PRO A 190 19.96 10.01 -26.25
CA PRO A 190 19.77 11.44 -26.46
C PRO A 190 20.58 12.29 -25.47
N SER A 191 20.87 13.55 -25.83
CA SER A 191 21.65 14.49 -25.00
C SER A 191 21.02 14.83 -23.65
N ASP A 192 19.72 14.64 -23.55
CA ASP A 192 18.84 14.97 -22.43
C ASP A 192 18.63 13.79 -21.46
N VAL A 193 19.19 12.61 -21.76
CA VAL A 193 19.10 11.43 -20.89
C VAL A 193 20.35 11.30 -20.03
N LEU A 194 20.16 11.29 -18.71
CA LEU A 194 21.24 11.01 -17.76
C LEU A 194 21.41 9.50 -17.57
N ALA A 195 22.60 8.99 -17.84
CA ALA A 195 22.95 7.60 -17.57
C ALA A 195 23.83 7.47 -16.31
N ALA A 196 23.43 6.58 -15.41
CA ALA A 196 24.06 6.37 -14.12
C ALA A 196 24.34 4.89 -13.87
N ARG A 197 25.42 4.60 -13.12
CA ARG A 197 25.69 3.27 -12.58
C ARG A 197 25.10 3.15 -11.18
N VAL A 198 24.11 2.27 -11.02
CA VAL A 198 23.33 2.10 -9.77
C VAL A 198 23.56 0.75 -9.10
N GLY A 199 24.43 -0.06 -9.67
CA GLY A 199 24.75 -1.37 -9.13
C GLY A 199 25.97 -1.98 -9.82
N ARG A 200 26.33 -3.19 -9.40
CA ARG A 200 27.52 -3.87 -9.92
C ARG A 200 27.41 -4.15 -11.43
N TRP A 201 26.20 -4.52 -11.87
CA TRP A 201 25.87 -4.91 -13.25
C TRP A 201 24.61 -4.19 -13.77
N GLU A 202 24.34 -3.01 -13.24
CA GLU A 202 23.10 -2.26 -13.46
C GLU A 202 23.40 -0.82 -13.85
N MET A 203 22.67 -0.33 -14.84
CA MET A 203 22.72 1.04 -15.32
C MET A 203 21.31 1.60 -15.34
N ALA A 204 21.13 2.82 -14.83
CA ALA A 204 19.86 3.53 -14.87
C ALA A 204 19.95 4.66 -15.89
N LEU A 205 18.88 4.84 -16.67
CA LEU A 205 18.70 5.94 -17.61
C LEU A 205 17.53 6.77 -17.11
N LEU A 206 17.79 8.05 -16.82
CA LEU A 206 16.79 9.02 -16.41
C LEU A 206 16.39 9.87 -17.61
N PHE A 207 15.12 9.81 -17.97
CA PHE A 207 14.56 10.61 -19.06
C PHE A 207 13.60 11.66 -18.47
N PRO A 208 14.04 12.94 -18.35
CA PRO A 208 13.16 14.01 -17.92
C PRO A 208 12.03 14.24 -18.94
N ALA A 209 10.80 14.50 -18.48
CA ALA A 209 9.64 14.86 -19.33
C ALA A 209 9.27 13.79 -20.38
N SER A 210 9.12 12.53 -19.97
CA SER A 210 8.88 11.41 -20.90
C SER A 210 7.87 10.37 -20.45
N GLY A 211 7.06 9.92 -21.40
CA GLY A 211 6.04 8.88 -21.22
C GLY A 211 6.54 7.45 -21.40
N ARG A 212 5.62 6.49 -21.24
CA ARG A 212 5.91 5.04 -21.22
C ARG A 212 6.54 4.53 -22.52
N GLY A 213 5.99 4.93 -23.66
CA GLY A 213 6.47 4.51 -24.98
C GLY A 213 7.90 4.99 -25.26
N ALA A 214 8.21 6.24 -24.88
CA ALA A 214 9.55 6.81 -25.02
C ALA A 214 10.58 6.03 -24.18
N CYS A 215 10.25 5.70 -22.93
CA CYS A 215 11.09 4.86 -22.07
C CYS A 215 11.35 3.48 -22.68
N HIS A 216 10.33 2.86 -23.25
CA HIS A 216 10.45 1.54 -23.87
C HIS A 216 11.35 1.58 -25.13
N LYS A 217 11.17 2.61 -25.98
CA LYS A 217 12.00 2.82 -27.19
C LYS A 217 13.46 3.08 -26.81
N LEU A 218 13.70 3.92 -25.80
CA LEU A 218 15.03 4.20 -25.26
C LEU A 218 15.70 2.93 -24.73
N ALA A 219 14.98 2.15 -23.92
CA ALA A 219 15.46 0.87 -23.40
C ALA A 219 15.85 -0.08 -24.53
N ARG A 220 15.02 -0.19 -25.58
CA ARG A 220 15.31 -1.05 -26.73
C ARG A 220 16.53 -0.59 -27.52
N ALA A 221 16.64 0.70 -27.80
CA ALA A 221 17.79 1.28 -28.48
C ALA A 221 19.10 1.02 -27.72
N ALA A 222 19.10 1.23 -26.40
CA ALA A 222 20.25 0.97 -25.55
C ALA A 222 20.62 -0.52 -25.51
N LEU A 223 19.63 -1.41 -25.33
CA LEU A 223 19.85 -2.86 -25.31
C LEU A 223 20.43 -3.36 -26.64
N SER A 224 19.89 -2.97 -27.80
CA SER A 224 20.39 -3.40 -29.10
C SER A 224 21.85 -2.98 -29.35
N ARG A 225 22.26 -1.80 -28.88
CA ARG A 225 23.66 -1.36 -28.95
C ARG A 225 24.57 -2.14 -28.02
N MET A 226 24.13 -2.38 -26.79
CA MET A 226 24.86 -3.21 -25.83
C MET A 226 24.98 -4.66 -26.29
N GLU A 227 23.94 -5.22 -26.92
CA GLU A 227 23.94 -6.57 -27.50
C GLU A 227 24.93 -6.71 -28.66
N ALA A 228 25.33 -5.62 -29.31
CA ALA A 228 26.34 -5.63 -30.38
C ALA A 228 27.78 -5.74 -29.84
N VAL A 229 28.01 -5.48 -28.55
CA VAL A 229 29.34 -5.54 -27.95
C VAL A 229 29.87 -6.98 -27.98
N ARG A 230 31.04 -7.16 -28.59
CA ARG A 230 31.75 -8.46 -28.68
C ARG A 230 33.14 -8.29 -28.09
N MET A 231 33.41 -8.97 -26.99
CA MET A 231 34.76 -9.04 -26.41
C MET A 231 35.15 -10.51 -26.17
N PRO A 232 36.29 -11.00 -26.68
CA PRO A 232 36.74 -12.36 -26.45
C PRO A 232 37.21 -12.54 -25.00
N TYR A 233 36.91 -13.70 -24.40
CA TYR A 233 37.51 -14.07 -23.11
C TYR A 233 39.04 -14.19 -23.24
N PRO A 234 39.82 -13.80 -22.22
CA PRO A 234 41.28 -13.85 -22.27
C PRO A 234 41.85 -15.24 -22.57
N VAL A 235 41.19 -16.31 -22.10
CA VAL A 235 41.69 -17.71 -22.20
C VAL A 235 41.00 -18.49 -23.31
N VAL A 236 39.68 -18.38 -23.45
CA VAL A 236 38.88 -19.27 -24.31
C VAL A 236 38.69 -18.68 -25.73
N GLN A 237 39.10 -17.43 -25.98
CA GLN A 237 38.92 -16.65 -27.23
C GLN A 237 37.48 -16.58 -27.80
N LYS A 238 36.51 -17.23 -27.15
CA LYS A 238 35.09 -17.11 -27.46
C LYS A 238 34.57 -15.74 -27.01
N ALA A 239 33.86 -15.05 -27.89
CA ALA A 239 33.23 -13.78 -27.56
C ALA A 239 32.19 -13.94 -26.44
N VAL A 240 32.21 -13.02 -25.48
CA VAL A 240 31.14 -12.88 -24.49
C VAL A 240 29.86 -12.49 -25.23
N ARG A 241 28.76 -13.19 -24.91
CA ARG A 241 27.41 -12.76 -25.30
C ARG A 241 26.74 -12.16 -24.06
N PRO A 242 26.35 -10.88 -24.07
CA PRO A 242 25.62 -10.29 -22.97
C PRO A 242 24.22 -10.92 -22.88
N ARG A 243 23.75 -11.20 -21.67
CA ARG A 243 22.32 -11.45 -21.41
C ARG A 243 21.78 -10.23 -20.69
N LEU A 244 20.94 -9.46 -21.38
CA LEU A 244 20.45 -8.19 -20.86
C LEU A 244 18.93 -8.26 -20.66
N CYS A 245 18.47 -7.52 -19.66
CA CYS A 245 17.06 -7.22 -19.49
C CYS A 245 16.92 -5.74 -19.09
N ALA A 246 15.72 -5.20 -19.30
CA ALA A 246 15.38 -3.86 -18.87
C ALA A 246 14.04 -3.81 -18.16
N GLY A 247 13.92 -2.92 -17.19
CA GLY A 247 12.68 -2.55 -16.54
C GLY A 247 12.50 -1.04 -16.57
N HIS A 248 11.28 -0.54 -16.66
CA HIS A 248 11.07 0.91 -16.55
C HIS A 248 9.83 1.28 -15.74
N ALA A 249 9.93 2.41 -15.03
CA ALA A 249 8.88 2.99 -14.20
C ALA A 249 8.74 4.49 -14.48
N LEU A 250 7.54 5.03 -14.27
CA LEU A 250 7.21 6.43 -14.48
C LEU A 250 6.86 7.11 -13.15
N TYR A 251 7.45 8.26 -12.91
CA TYR A 251 7.06 9.19 -11.86
C TYR A 251 6.20 10.32 -12.47
N PRO A 252 5.07 10.73 -11.88
CA PRO A 252 4.38 10.15 -10.72
C PRO A 252 3.39 9.02 -11.07
N GLN A 253 3.21 8.68 -12.36
CA GLN A 253 2.12 7.80 -12.83
C GLN A 253 2.11 6.39 -12.22
N ASP A 254 3.28 5.82 -11.93
CA ASP A 254 3.37 4.50 -11.30
C ASP A 254 3.26 4.57 -9.76
N MET A 255 3.07 5.76 -9.18
CA MET A 255 2.89 5.97 -7.73
C MET A 255 1.43 5.86 -7.26
N ARG A 256 1.23 5.57 -5.98
CA ARG A 256 -0.07 5.65 -5.30
C ARG A 256 -0.24 7.03 -4.67
N GLY A 257 -1.49 7.48 -4.49
CA GLY A 257 -1.78 8.78 -3.88
C GLY A 257 -1.08 9.01 -2.53
N THR A 258 -1.02 7.99 -1.66
CA THR A 258 -0.32 8.08 -0.36
C THR A 258 1.19 8.23 -0.50
N GLU A 259 1.79 7.70 -1.57
CA GLU A 259 3.23 7.73 -1.80
C GLU A 259 3.71 9.10 -2.29
N LEU A 260 2.82 9.87 -2.92
CA LEU A 260 3.09 11.24 -3.37
C LEU A 260 3.27 12.24 -2.21
N HIS A 261 2.92 11.83 -0.98
CA HIS A 261 3.13 12.63 0.23
C HIS A 261 4.46 12.33 0.94
N LEU A 262 5.24 11.34 0.49
CA LEU A 262 6.55 11.04 1.06
C LEU A 262 7.58 12.13 0.74
N ALA A 263 8.72 12.14 1.43
CA ALA A 263 9.83 13.03 1.04
C ALA A 263 10.31 12.69 -0.38
N MET A 264 10.80 13.68 -1.14
CA MET A 264 11.23 13.49 -2.55
C MET A 264 12.26 12.37 -2.69
N TYR A 265 13.21 12.29 -1.76
CA TYR A 265 14.19 11.20 -1.70
C TYR A 265 13.54 9.82 -1.66
N ASP A 266 12.54 9.63 -0.80
CA ASP A 266 11.82 8.35 -0.66
C ASP A 266 10.99 8.02 -1.90
N GLN A 267 10.40 9.04 -2.54
CA GLN A 267 9.67 8.86 -3.79
C GLN A 267 10.60 8.44 -4.94
N ALA A 268 11.76 9.08 -5.06
CA ALA A 268 12.76 8.74 -6.05
C ALA A 268 13.29 7.31 -5.85
N ARG A 269 13.55 6.93 -4.59
CA ARG A 269 13.94 5.56 -4.23
C ARG A 269 12.85 4.55 -4.57
N LEU A 270 11.59 4.85 -4.28
CA LEU A 270 10.48 3.97 -4.63
C LEU A 270 10.33 3.82 -6.16
N CYS A 271 10.55 4.88 -6.93
CA CYS A 271 10.58 4.82 -8.40
C CYS A 271 11.72 3.91 -8.90
N MET A 272 12.91 4.00 -8.30
CA MET A 272 14.04 3.10 -8.57
C MET A 272 13.70 1.65 -8.25
N ASP A 273 13.12 1.38 -7.08
CA ASP A 273 12.73 0.02 -6.66
C ASP A 273 11.70 -0.59 -7.62
N ARG A 274 10.79 0.22 -8.18
CA ARG A 274 9.83 -0.22 -9.21
C ARG A 274 10.48 -0.55 -10.53
N ALA A 275 11.39 0.30 -11.02
CA ALA A 275 12.15 0.00 -12.23
C ALA A 275 13.00 -1.27 -12.06
N ARG A 276 13.55 -1.47 -10.85
CA ARG A 276 14.30 -2.67 -10.46
C ARG A 276 13.45 -3.93 -10.42
N LEU A 277 12.28 -3.87 -9.79
CA LEU A 277 11.31 -4.97 -9.79
C LEU A 277 10.90 -5.34 -11.21
N ALA A 278 10.67 -4.35 -12.08
CA ALA A 278 10.36 -4.61 -13.48
C ALA A 278 11.52 -5.31 -14.21
N ALA A 279 12.77 -4.90 -13.96
CA ALA A 279 13.95 -5.53 -14.54
C ALA A 279 14.19 -6.96 -13.99
N ASP A 280 13.86 -7.21 -12.71
CA ASP A 280 13.87 -8.54 -12.10
C ASP A 280 12.92 -9.48 -12.83
N VAL A 281 11.67 -9.05 -13.03
CA VAL A 281 10.64 -9.81 -13.77
C VAL A 281 11.09 -10.10 -15.20
N ALA A 282 11.62 -9.10 -15.92
CA ALA A 282 12.16 -9.28 -17.26
C ALA A 282 13.32 -10.29 -17.30
N GLY A 283 14.16 -10.31 -16.26
CA GLY A 283 15.30 -11.21 -16.15
C GLY A 283 14.89 -12.67 -15.88
N GLN A 284 13.91 -12.89 -15.00
CA GLN A 284 13.37 -14.23 -14.68
C GLN A 284 12.75 -14.92 -15.90
N GLU A 285 12.20 -14.15 -16.83
CA GLU A 285 11.68 -14.66 -18.10
C GLU A 285 12.79 -15.04 -19.10
N ALA A 286 13.94 -14.38 -19.03
CA ALA A 286 15.07 -14.60 -19.93
C ALA A 286 16.00 -15.76 -19.50
N ASP A 287 15.82 -16.35 -18.33
CA ASP A 287 16.64 -17.49 -17.85
C ASP A 287 16.19 -18.87 -18.37
N GLY A 288 15.10 -18.92 -19.15
CA GLY A 288 14.74 -20.12 -19.91
C GLY A 288 15.80 -20.48 -20.96
N ALA A 289 16.01 -21.77 -21.20
CA ALA A 289 17.08 -22.29 -22.07
C ALA A 289 17.10 -21.72 -23.51
N ASP A 290 16.00 -21.12 -23.97
CA ASP A 290 15.78 -20.63 -25.35
C ASP A 290 15.70 -19.10 -25.50
N ALA A 291 15.96 -18.29 -24.46
CA ALA A 291 15.86 -16.83 -24.59
C ALA A 291 17.04 -16.24 -25.39
N VAL A 292 16.78 -15.86 -26.64
CA VAL A 292 17.78 -15.29 -27.57
C VAL A 292 17.81 -13.75 -27.53
N GLU A 293 16.75 -13.09 -27.07
CA GLU A 293 16.59 -11.62 -27.14
C GLU A 293 16.44 -10.96 -25.76
N SER A 294 16.95 -9.73 -25.64
CA SER A 294 16.77 -8.92 -24.43
C SER A 294 15.32 -8.50 -24.23
N ARG A 295 14.79 -8.73 -23.03
CA ARG A 295 13.40 -8.42 -22.68
C ARG A 295 13.28 -7.12 -21.90
N ILE A 296 12.19 -6.41 -22.14
CA ILE A 296 11.86 -5.13 -21.50
C ILE A 296 10.50 -5.27 -20.81
N MET A 297 10.43 -4.95 -19.51
CA MET A 297 9.19 -5.00 -18.73
C MET A 297 8.81 -3.60 -18.21
N PRO A 298 7.63 -3.07 -18.56
CA PRO A 298 7.06 -1.90 -17.90
C PRO A 298 6.54 -2.26 -16.50
N PHE A 299 6.79 -1.42 -15.49
CA PHE A 299 6.28 -1.64 -14.13
C PHE A 299 4.74 -1.82 -14.10
N ALA A 300 4.00 -0.99 -14.84
CA ALA A 300 2.54 -1.08 -14.92
C ALA A 300 2.00 -2.40 -15.49
N ARG A 301 2.83 -3.18 -16.21
CA ARG A 301 2.45 -4.47 -16.79
C ARG A 301 2.82 -5.67 -15.92
N ILE A 302 3.54 -5.48 -14.82
CA ILE A 302 3.93 -6.59 -13.94
C ILE A 302 2.70 -7.35 -13.44
N LEU A 303 1.63 -6.65 -13.04
CA LEU A 303 0.37 -7.30 -12.68
C LEU A 303 -0.29 -8.00 -13.85
N GLN A 304 -0.18 -7.44 -15.05
CA GLN A 304 -0.89 -7.97 -16.22
C GLN A 304 -0.27 -9.25 -16.73
N GLU A 305 1.06 -9.34 -16.78
CA GLU A 305 1.76 -10.43 -17.48
C GLU A 305 3.09 -10.86 -16.82
N GLY A 306 3.49 -10.22 -15.72
CA GLY A 306 4.76 -10.47 -15.04
C GLY A 306 4.74 -11.59 -13.99
N GLY A 307 3.59 -12.19 -13.74
CA GLY A 307 3.43 -13.20 -12.69
C GLY A 307 3.80 -14.61 -13.12
N MET A 308 4.35 -15.37 -12.18
CA MET A 308 4.60 -16.81 -12.34
C MET A 308 4.34 -17.58 -11.04
N VAL A 309 4.08 -18.88 -11.19
CA VAL A 309 3.99 -19.82 -10.08
C VAL A 309 5.40 -20.13 -9.59
N LEU A 310 5.66 -19.86 -8.31
CA LEU A 310 6.92 -20.16 -7.62
C LEU A 310 6.91 -21.54 -6.99
N GLU A 311 5.79 -21.94 -6.40
CA GLU A 311 5.67 -23.18 -5.62
C GLU A 311 4.20 -23.63 -5.57
N SER A 312 3.98 -24.94 -5.65
CA SER A 312 2.66 -25.55 -5.44
C SER A 312 2.53 -26.00 -3.99
N LEU A 313 1.52 -25.49 -3.28
CA LEU A 313 1.24 -25.77 -1.88
C LEU A 313 0.09 -26.80 -1.74
N PRO A 314 -0.07 -27.45 -0.56
CA PRO A 314 -1.21 -28.32 -0.31
C PRO A 314 -2.56 -27.62 -0.48
N LEU A 315 -3.61 -28.40 -0.73
CA LEU A 315 -5.01 -27.93 -0.85
C LEU A 315 -5.27 -26.99 -2.04
N GLY A 316 -4.59 -27.19 -3.18
CA GLY A 316 -4.82 -26.39 -4.39
C GLY A 316 -4.38 -24.93 -4.27
N ARG A 317 -3.47 -24.63 -3.34
CA ARG A 317 -2.90 -23.30 -3.16
C ARG A 317 -1.58 -23.18 -3.91
N LEU A 318 -1.27 -21.99 -4.41
CA LEU A 318 -0.03 -21.68 -5.11
C LEU A 318 0.65 -20.48 -4.47
N ARG A 319 1.98 -20.50 -4.46
CA ARG A 319 2.79 -19.33 -4.16
C ARG A 319 3.19 -18.67 -5.48
N LEU A 320 2.93 -17.38 -5.60
CA LEU A 320 3.10 -16.61 -6.83
C LEU A 320 4.15 -15.51 -6.66
N SER A 321 4.82 -15.16 -7.76
CA SER A 321 5.89 -14.14 -7.79
C SER A 321 5.42 -12.69 -7.69
N ILE A 322 4.11 -12.45 -7.65
CA ILE A 322 3.53 -11.10 -7.57
C ILE A 322 3.19 -10.79 -6.11
N GLY A 323 3.68 -9.67 -5.57
CA GLY A 323 3.35 -9.17 -4.23
C GLY A 323 2.80 -7.73 -4.23
N ARG A 324 2.63 -7.16 -3.04
CA ARG A 324 2.12 -5.78 -2.83
C ARG A 324 2.98 -4.72 -3.51
N GLN A 325 4.29 -4.95 -3.66
CA GLN A 325 5.20 -4.04 -4.38
C GLN A 325 4.82 -3.89 -5.85
N ALA A 326 4.32 -4.96 -6.48
CA ALA A 326 3.76 -4.93 -7.83
C ALA A 326 2.33 -4.36 -7.87
N LYS A 327 1.78 -3.92 -6.74
CA LYS A 327 0.38 -3.50 -6.54
C LYS A 327 -0.67 -4.61 -6.54
N ALA A 328 -0.27 -5.86 -6.25
CA ALA A 328 -1.25 -6.93 -6.04
C ALA A 328 -2.10 -6.70 -4.79
N ARG A 329 -3.35 -7.14 -4.86
CA ARG A 329 -4.34 -7.09 -3.78
C ARG A 329 -5.01 -8.43 -3.63
N GLU A 330 -5.40 -8.75 -2.40
CA GLU A 330 -6.25 -9.90 -2.11
C GLU A 330 -7.56 -9.78 -2.90
N GLY A 331 -8.04 -10.90 -3.44
CA GLY A 331 -9.21 -10.97 -4.32
C GLY A 331 -8.94 -10.79 -5.82
N MET A 332 -7.75 -10.34 -6.23
CA MET A 332 -7.42 -10.23 -7.66
C MET A 332 -7.37 -11.61 -8.33
N ARG A 333 -7.89 -11.69 -9.57
CA ARG A 333 -8.02 -12.94 -10.33
C ARG A 333 -7.01 -13.02 -11.47
N PHE A 334 -6.46 -14.20 -11.69
CA PHE A 334 -5.44 -14.44 -12.72
C PHE A 334 -5.76 -15.69 -13.54
N ALA A 335 -5.57 -15.60 -14.85
CA ALA A 335 -5.48 -16.75 -15.74
C ALA A 335 -4.12 -17.42 -15.59
N LEU A 336 -4.10 -18.74 -15.48
CA LEU A 336 -2.92 -19.58 -15.40
C LEU A 336 -2.60 -20.17 -16.77
N TRP A 337 -1.34 -20.05 -17.20
CA TRP A 337 -0.85 -20.51 -18.49
C TRP A 337 0.35 -21.44 -18.30
N GLY A 338 0.24 -22.65 -18.83
CA GLY A 338 1.33 -23.62 -18.87
C GLY A 338 2.11 -23.60 -20.18
N ARG A 339 3.26 -24.26 -20.16
CA ARG A 339 4.04 -24.56 -21.38
C ARG A 339 3.28 -25.59 -22.24
N GLY A 340 3.07 -25.26 -23.52
CA GLY A 340 2.52 -26.20 -24.52
C GLY A 340 3.63 -26.89 -25.33
N ASP A 341 3.27 -27.99 -26.01
CA ASP A 341 4.19 -28.79 -26.85
C ASP A 341 4.66 -28.08 -28.14
N GLY A 342 4.13 -26.88 -28.42
CA GLY A 342 4.61 -25.92 -29.41
C GLY A 342 4.52 -24.52 -28.79
N SER A 343 5.24 -23.52 -29.30
CA SER A 343 5.51 -22.23 -28.63
C SER A 343 4.30 -21.36 -28.20
N SER A 344 3.08 -21.86 -28.31
CA SER A 344 1.83 -21.27 -27.82
C SER A 344 1.53 -21.70 -26.38
N PRO A 345 1.34 -20.74 -25.44
CA PRO A 345 0.99 -21.05 -24.06
C PRO A 345 -0.38 -21.74 -23.98
N ARG A 346 -0.48 -22.78 -23.14
CA ARG A 346 -1.73 -23.53 -22.91
C ARG A 346 -2.44 -22.97 -21.69
N TYR A 347 -3.69 -22.55 -21.84
CA TYR A 347 -4.52 -22.14 -20.71
C TYR A 347 -4.79 -23.33 -19.78
N LYS A 348 -4.43 -23.20 -18.50
CA LYS A 348 -4.57 -24.24 -17.48
C LYS A 348 -5.76 -23.98 -16.55
N GLY A 349 -6.08 -22.72 -16.25
CA GLY A 349 -7.16 -22.41 -15.31
C GLY A 349 -7.17 -20.99 -14.76
N GLU A 350 -7.94 -20.76 -13.70
CA GLU A 350 -8.05 -19.48 -13.00
C GLU A 350 -7.62 -19.60 -11.54
N LEU A 351 -7.06 -18.51 -11.03
CA LEU A 351 -6.53 -18.34 -9.69
C LEU A 351 -7.09 -17.09 -9.06
N VAL A 352 -7.22 -17.07 -7.73
CA VAL A 352 -7.53 -15.86 -6.95
C VAL A 352 -6.46 -15.65 -5.88
N LEU A 353 -6.01 -14.40 -5.68
CA LEU A 353 -5.09 -14.07 -4.60
C LEU A 353 -5.82 -14.12 -3.26
N LEU A 354 -5.36 -14.98 -2.34
CA LEU A 354 -5.88 -15.06 -0.98
C LEU A 354 -5.16 -14.12 -0.04
N HIS A 355 -3.83 -14.12 -0.10
CA HIS A 355 -3.00 -13.33 0.80
C HIS A 355 -1.82 -12.72 0.05
N THR A 356 -1.58 -11.43 0.26
CA THR A 356 -0.49 -10.70 -0.42
C THR A 356 0.59 -10.27 0.57
N ARG A 357 1.83 -10.70 0.33
CA ARG A 357 3.02 -10.21 1.02
C ARG A 357 3.71 -9.17 0.13
N ASP A 358 4.84 -8.62 0.58
CA ASP A 358 5.49 -7.54 -0.15
C ASP A 358 6.01 -7.99 -1.53
N THR A 359 6.64 -9.16 -1.60
CA THR A 359 7.29 -9.69 -2.81
C THR A 359 6.53 -10.82 -3.49
N ASP A 360 5.73 -11.57 -2.74
CA ASP A 360 5.04 -12.78 -3.20
C ASP A 360 3.60 -12.83 -2.66
N SER A 361 2.77 -13.70 -3.24
CA SER A 361 1.39 -13.89 -2.79
C SER A 361 1.02 -15.37 -2.74
N VAL A 362 0.07 -15.70 -1.88
CA VAL A 362 -0.58 -17.01 -1.84
C VAL A 362 -1.92 -16.90 -2.57
N ALA A 363 -2.13 -17.78 -3.53
CA ALA A 363 -3.34 -17.88 -4.33
C ALA A 363 -4.01 -19.24 -4.19
N GLU A 364 -5.27 -19.32 -4.52
CA GLU A 364 -6.04 -20.56 -4.60
C GLU A 364 -6.52 -20.78 -6.04
N VAL A 365 -6.42 -22.03 -6.50
CA VAL A 365 -6.92 -22.46 -7.81
C VAL A 365 -8.44 -22.49 -7.77
N MET A 366 -9.07 -21.56 -8.50
CA MET A 366 -10.52 -21.45 -8.61
C MET A 366 -11.09 -22.48 -9.58
N HIS A 367 -10.40 -22.67 -10.70
CA HIS A 367 -10.84 -23.56 -11.77
C HIS A 367 -9.63 -24.07 -12.54
N LEU A 368 -9.61 -25.35 -12.89
CA LEU A 368 -8.71 -25.91 -13.90
C LEU A 368 -9.55 -26.40 -15.07
N VAL A 369 -9.08 -26.10 -16.28
CA VAL A 369 -9.73 -26.56 -17.52
C VAL A 369 -9.65 -28.07 -17.65
N ASP A 370 -8.55 -28.66 -17.19
CA ASP A 370 -8.31 -30.10 -17.17
C ASP A 370 -7.68 -30.47 -15.82
N ILE A 371 -8.33 -31.36 -15.07
CA ILE A 371 -7.91 -31.79 -13.73
C ILE A 371 -6.55 -32.50 -13.78
N THR A 372 -6.19 -33.07 -14.92
CA THR A 372 -4.88 -33.72 -15.13
C THR A 372 -3.75 -32.72 -15.35
N CYS A 373 -4.07 -31.47 -15.71
CA CYS A 373 -3.10 -30.41 -15.99
C CYS A 373 -2.87 -29.55 -14.73
N GLN A 374 -2.14 -30.10 -13.76
CA GLN A 374 -1.83 -29.40 -12.52
C GLN A 374 -0.92 -28.16 -12.75
N PRO A 375 -1.03 -27.15 -11.88
CA PRO A 375 -0.11 -26.01 -11.89
C PRO A 375 1.32 -26.44 -11.58
N GLU A 376 2.26 -25.97 -12.39
CA GLU A 376 3.69 -26.27 -12.26
C GLU A 376 4.48 -24.99 -11.98
N VAL A 377 5.64 -25.16 -11.34
CA VAL A 377 6.58 -24.05 -11.11
C VAL A 377 7.03 -23.50 -12.45
N GLY A 378 6.83 -22.19 -12.65
CA GLY A 378 7.12 -21.50 -13.90
C GLY A 378 5.92 -21.26 -14.81
N ASP A 379 4.74 -21.79 -14.50
CA ASP A 379 3.50 -21.41 -15.18
C ASP A 379 3.25 -19.89 -15.04
N ARG A 380 2.73 -19.26 -16.08
CA ARG A 380 2.57 -17.80 -16.22
C ARG A 380 1.18 -17.34 -15.83
N LEU A 381 1.10 -16.09 -15.41
CA LEU A 381 -0.14 -15.46 -14.95
C LEU A 381 -0.55 -14.29 -15.84
N THR A 382 -1.85 -14.15 -16.07
CA THR A 382 -2.43 -12.95 -16.70
C THR A 382 -3.59 -12.40 -15.88
N LEU A 383 -3.59 -11.12 -15.54
CA LEU A 383 -4.68 -10.51 -14.77
C LEU A 383 -6.01 -10.59 -15.52
N LEU A 384 -7.08 -10.99 -14.83
CA LEU A 384 -8.45 -11.08 -15.35
C LEU A 384 -9.33 -9.98 -14.76
N GLY A 385 -10.15 -9.33 -15.60
CA GLY A 385 -11.23 -8.44 -15.15
C GLY A 385 -10.88 -6.96 -14.95
N GLU A 386 -9.60 -6.57 -15.00
CA GLU A 386 -9.15 -5.17 -14.96
C GLU A 386 -8.45 -4.80 -16.28
N THR A 387 -9.10 -4.00 -17.13
CA THR A 387 -8.40 -3.29 -18.20
C THR A 387 -7.95 -1.94 -17.66
N PRO A 388 -6.64 -1.63 -17.58
CA PRO A 388 -6.22 -0.32 -17.14
C PRO A 388 -6.52 0.73 -18.21
N VAL A 389 -6.87 1.92 -17.76
CA VAL A 389 -6.73 3.14 -18.55
C VAL A 389 -5.23 3.40 -18.73
N LEU A 390 -4.67 2.91 -19.84
CA LEU A 390 -3.34 3.33 -20.29
C LEU A 390 -3.45 4.73 -20.90
N SER A 391 -2.39 5.56 -20.77
CA SER A 391 -2.34 6.86 -21.45
C SER A 391 -2.61 6.71 -22.96
N PRO A 392 -3.32 7.67 -23.58
CA PRO A 392 -3.87 7.56 -24.94
C PRO A 392 -2.85 7.50 -26.10
N ASP A 393 -1.54 7.52 -25.83
CA ASP A 393 -0.48 7.68 -26.83
C ASP A 393 0.17 6.36 -27.30
N LEU A 394 -0.50 5.20 -27.23
CA LEU A 394 0.13 3.91 -27.51
C LEU A 394 -0.55 3.10 -28.63
N ASP A 395 0.20 2.88 -29.72
CA ASP A 395 -0.01 1.75 -30.63
C ASP A 395 0.50 0.46 -29.96
N GLU A 396 -0.37 -0.55 -29.79
CA GLU A 396 -0.04 -1.83 -29.15
C GLU A 396 1.07 -2.63 -29.86
N HIS A 397 1.39 -2.29 -31.11
CA HIS A 397 2.32 -3.05 -31.97
C HIS A 397 3.81 -2.84 -31.64
N ASP A 398 4.20 -1.73 -31.00
CA ASP A 398 5.60 -1.43 -30.67
C ASP A 398 6.13 -2.21 -29.44
N LEU A 399 5.24 -2.86 -28.67
CA LEU A 399 5.56 -3.54 -27.40
C LEU A 399 5.74 -5.06 -27.54
N THR A 400 5.30 -5.67 -28.65
CA THR A 400 5.21 -7.14 -28.83
C THR A 400 6.43 -7.74 -29.54
N GLY A 401 7.64 -7.28 -29.24
CA GLY A 401 8.86 -7.94 -29.70
C GLY A 401 9.28 -9.02 -28.71
N ALA A 402 8.62 -10.20 -28.77
CA ALA A 402 9.10 -11.54 -28.36
C ALA A 402 7.96 -12.54 -28.04
N LEU A 403 6.71 -12.08 -27.91
CA LEU A 403 5.54 -12.96 -27.78
C LEU A 403 4.49 -12.47 -28.77
N GLY A 404 4.15 -13.31 -29.75
CA GLY A 404 2.92 -13.13 -30.52
C GLY A 404 1.76 -12.90 -29.55
N PRO A 405 0.74 -12.11 -29.92
CA PRO A 405 -0.17 -11.48 -28.98
C PRO A 405 -0.78 -12.54 -28.05
N ILE A 406 -0.36 -12.60 -26.79
CA ILE A 406 -1.00 -13.47 -25.78
C ILE A 406 -2.36 -12.89 -25.40
N ALA A 407 -2.51 -11.56 -25.46
CA ALA A 407 -3.82 -10.89 -25.47
C ALA A 407 -4.68 -11.35 -26.68
N GLY A 408 -4.01 -11.53 -27.82
CA GLY A 408 -4.58 -12.12 -29.02
C GLY A 408 -4.90 -13.60 -28.85
N ALA A 409 -4.15 -14.40 -28.08
CA ALA A 409 -4.42 -15.80 -27.81
C ALA A 409 -5.48 -16.02 -26.71
N ALA A 410 -5.66 -15.08 -25.78
CA ALA A 410 -6.88 -15.00 -24.97
C ALA A 410 -8.11 -14.67 -25.84
N ALA A 411 -7.93 -13.92 -26.94
CA ALA A 411 -8.95 -13.64 -27.96
C ALA A 411 -8.99 -14.66 -29.15
N ALA A 412 -7.99 -15.54 -29.31
CA ALA A 412 -7.76 -16.42 -30.47
C ALA A 412 -7.72 -17.92 -30.11
N ALA A 413 -7.47 -18.30 -28.84
CA ALA A 413 -8.06 -19.54 -28.32
C ALA A 413 -9.60 -19.46 -28.33
N VAL A 414 -10.13 -18.23 -28.43
CA VAL A 414 -11.53 -17.87 -28.72
C VAL A 414 -11.81 -17.70 -30.24
N ARG A 415 -10.78 -17.67 -31.11
CA ARG A 415 -10.88 -17.49 -32.57
C ARG A 415 -9.76 -18.22 -33.31
N GLY A 416 -9.97 -19.48 -33.71
CA GLY A 416 -9.09 -20.09 -34.70
C GLY A 416 -9.12 -21.61 -34.85
N ARG A 417 -10.06 -22.14 -35.64
CA ARG A 417 -9.70 -23.06 -36.73
C ARG A 417 -10.47 -22.69 -38.00
N GLY A 418 -9.75 -21.99 -38.89
CA GLY A 418 -9.81 -22.08 -40.35
C GLY A 418 -11.06 -21.56 -41.06
N GLU A 419 -10.93 -20.35 -41.63
CA GLU A 419 -11.73 -19.92 -42.77
C GLU A 419 -11.49 -20.83 -43.98
N GLY A 420 -12.60 -21.17 -44.63
CA GLY A 420 -12.66 -21.69 -45.98
C GLY A 420 -13.98 -21.27 -46.60
N GLY A 421 -14.13 -19.96 -46.85
CA GLY A 421 -15.13 -19.43 -47.77
C GLY A 421 -16.41 -18.88 -47.15
N ALA A 422 -16.67 -17.62 -47.47
CA ALA A 422 -17.97 -16.93 -47.39
C ALA A 422 -18.57 -16.74 -45.99
N LEU A 423 -18.64 -15.45 -45.61
CA LEU A 423 -19.55 -14.82 -44.65
C LEU A 423 -20.78 -15.68 -44.27
N ALA A 424 -20.63 -16.54 -43.28
CA ALA A 424 -21.70 -17.32 -42.69
C ALA A 424 -22.07 -16.71 -41.34
N GLN A 425 -23.35 -16.37 -41.21
CA GLN A 425 -23.97 -15.80 -40.01
C GLN A 425 -23.59 -16.59 -38.75
N ALA A 426 -23.20 -15.86 -37.70
CA ALA A 426 -22.88 -16.43 -36.39
C ALA A 426 -24.12 -17.10 -35.78
N GLY A 427 -24.13 -18.44 -35.77
CA GLY A 427 -25.07 -19.23 -34.96
C GLY A 427 -24.76 -19.13 -33.45
N PRO A 428 -25.70 -19.50 -32.57
CA PRO A 428 -25.63 -19.21 -31.14
C PRO A 428 -24.51 -20.01 -30.46
N ARG A 429 -23.74 -19.32 -29.59
CA ARG A 429 -22.79 -19.92 -28.63
C ARG A 429 -23.53 -20.90 -27.72
N PRO A 430 -22.87 -21.97 -27.19
CA PRO A 430 -23.54 -22.92 -26.32
C PRO A 430 -24.19 -22.18 -25.16
N GLU A 431 -25.52 -22.31 -25.09
CA GLU A 431 -26.35 -21.75 -24.05
C GLU A 431 -25.77 -22.13 -22.69
N CYS A 432 -25.83 -21.19 -21.74
CA CYS A 432 -25.61 -21.46 -20.33
C CYS A 432 -26.42 -22.72 -19.99
N ALA A 433 -25.77 -23.86 -19.76
CA ALA A 433 -26.47 -25.06 -19.34
C ALA A 433 -27.20 -24.71 -18.04
N GLY A 434 -28.52 -24.52 -18.13
CA GLY A 434 -29.36 -24.10 -17.01
C GLY A 434 -29.39 -22.60 -16.67
N GLY A 435 -28.92 -21.66 -17.52
CA GLY A 435 -29.15 -20.21 -17.37
C GLY A 435 -28.36 -19.47 -16.27
N LEU A 436 -27.26 -20.05 -15.77
CA LEU A 436 -26.32 -19.42 -14.82
C LEU A 436 -24.99 -19.10 -15.54
N CYS A 437 -24.50 -17.87 -15.45
CA CYS A 437 -23.22 -17.48 -16.03
C CYS A 437 -22.04 -17.82 -15.11
N GLY A 438 -20.87 -18.13 -15.68
CA GLY A 438 -19.62 -18.12 -14.92
C GLY A 438 -19.29 -16.71 -14.40
N HIS A 439 -18.42 -16.60 -13.39
CA HIS A 439 -18.13 -15.30 -12.76
C HIS A 439 -17.56 -14.26 -13.74
N GLY A 440 -16.63 -14.65 -14.62
CA GLY A 440 -16.10 -13.78 -15.66
C GLY A 440 -17.15 -13.37 -16.72
N ASP A 441 -17.96 -14.33 -17.17
CA ASP A 441 -19.03 -14.07 -18.14
C ASP A 441 -20.10 -13.14 -17.58
N PHE A 442 -20.43 -13.31 -16.30
CA PHE A 442 -21.37 -12.44 -15.60
C PHE A 442 -20.85 -11.01 -15.56
N LEU A 443 -19.60 -10.77 -15.12
CA LEU A 443 -19.04 -9.42 -15.03
C LEU A 443 -18.95 -8.74 -16.39
N ASN A 444 -18.59 -9.47 -17.45
CA ASN A 444 -18.55 -8.94 -18.81
C ASN A 444 -19.95 -8.52 -19.31
N ARG A 445 -20.96 -9.36 -19.08
CA ARG A 445 -22.36 -9.04 -19.44
C ARG A 445 -22.93 -7.92 -18.57
N PHE A 446 -22.61 -7.94 -17.27
CA PHE A 446 -22.97 -6.88 -16.33
C PHE A 446 -22.40 -5.54 -16.77
N ALA A 447 -21.13 -5.44 -17.16
CA ALA A 447 -20.54 -4.19 -17.62
C ALA A 447 -21.29 -3.62 -18.84
N GLN A 448 -21.61 -4.48 -19.83
CA GLN A 448 -22.34 -4.09 -21.05
C GLN A 448 -23.78 -3.65 -20.75
N GLU A 449 -24.49 -4.38 -19.89
CA GLU A 449 -25.88 -4.06 -19.55
C GLU A 449 -25.97 -2.87 -18.60
N ALA A 450 -25.05 -2.73 -17.64
CA ALA A 450 -25.01 -1.61 -16.71
C ALA A 450 -24.75 -0.28 -17.44
N GLU A 451 -23.94 -0.26 -18.50
CA GLU A 451 -23.74 0.92 -19.35
C GLU A 451 -25.02 1.39 -20.03
N ARG A 452 -25.90 0.45 -20.42
CA ARG A 452 -27.15 0.73 -21.14
C ARG A 452 -28.27 1.21 -20.22
N ARG A 453 -28.15 1.01 -18.90
CA ARG A 453 -29.21 1.28 -17.93
C ARG A 453 -28.89 2.52 -17.09
N SER A 454 -29.90 3.33 -16.85
CA SER A 454 -29.82 4.48 -15.93
C SER A 454 -30.06 4.07 -14.47
N ARG A 455 -30.75 2.95 -14.24
CA ARG A 455 -31.05 2.40 -12.91
C ARG A 455 -31.00 0.87 -12.96
N PHE A 456 -30.47 0.23 -11.93
CA PHE A 456 -30.49 -1.23 -11.78
C PHE A 456 -30.22 -1.63 -10.33
N ALA A 457 -30.43 -2.90 -10.01
CA ALA A 457 -30.04 -3.48 -8.72
C ALA A 457 -29.20 -4.75 -8.91
N LEU A 458 -28.28 -4.97 -7.99
CA LEU A 458 -27.43 -6.15 -7.89
C LEU A 458 -27.72 -6.84 -6.55
N CYS A 459 -27.85 -8.16 -6.55
CA CYS A 459 -27.95 -8.97 -5.36
C CYS A 459 -26.79 -9.96 -5.28
N LEU A 460 -26.12 -10.03 -4.14
CA LEU A 460 -25.21 -11.10 -3.78
C LEU A 460 -25.88 -12.02 -2.77
N LEU A 461 -26.07 -13.28 -3.14
CA LEU A 461 -26.63 -14.33 -2.31
C LEU A 461 -25.51 -15.26 -1.83
N ARG A 462 -25.29 -15.34 -0.53
CA ARG A 462 -24.36 -16.28 0.10
C ARG A 462 -25.13 -17.47 0.65
N LEU A 463 -24.57 -18.66 0.44
CA LEU A 463 -25.16 -19.94 0.80
C LEU A 463 -24.23 -20.68 1.76
N GLU A 464 -24.76 -21.19 2.87
CA GLU A 464 -24.02 -22.00 3.83
C GLU A 464 -24.80 -23.30 4.12
N PRO A 465 -24.13 -24.47 4.12
CA PRO A 465 -24.79 -25.72 4.48
C PRO A 465 -25.22 -25.65 5.96
N GLY A 466 -26.50 -25.94 6.25
CA GLY A 466 -27.00 -25.93 7.62
C GLY A 466 -26.31 -27.00 8.47
N SER A 467 -25.62 -26.61 9.53
CA SER A 467 -25.23 -27.53 10.60
C SER A 467 -26.47 -27.83 11.45
N ALA A 468 -26.82 -29.10 11.59
CA ALA A 468 -27.84 -29.57 12.52
C ALA A 468 -27.35 -29.44 13.97
N GLU A 469 -27.17 -28.22 14.46
CA GLU A 469 -26.81 -27.92 15.85
C GLU A 469 -27.59 -26.70 16.35
N THR A 470 -28.90 -26.88 16.46
CA THR A 470 -29.71 -26.16 17.44
C THR A 470 -30.27 -27.16 18.43
N ALA A 471 -29.38 -27.76 19.23
CA ALA A 471 -29.72 -28.43 20.48
C ALA A 471 -28.45 -28.53 21.36
N ASP A 472 -28.45 -27.70 22.40
CA ASP A 472 -27.73 -27.86 23.66
C ASP A 472 -26.19 -27.78 23.71
N ILE A 473 -25.77 -27.34 24.89
CA ILE A 473 -24.45 -26.88 25.33
C ILE A 473 -23.50 -28.08 25.58
N GLU A 474 -22.19 -27.80 25.47
CA GLU A 474 -21.02 -28.56 25.93
C GLU A 474 -20.49 -29.71 25.05
N GLY A 475 -19.28 -29.53 24.50
CA GLY A 475 -18.42 -30.64 24.11
C GLY A 475 -17.52 -30.41 22.89
N THR A 476 -16.25 -30.13 23.14
CA THR A 476 -15.15 -30.16 22.16
C THR A 476 -15.13 -31.46 21.35
N GLN A 477 -15.33 -31.42 20.02
CA GLN A 477 -14.95 -32.53 19.13
C GLN A 477 -14.36 -32.07 17.78
N ALA A 478 -13.48 -32.93 17.28
CA ALA A 478 -12.43 -32.70 16.30
C ALA A 478 -12.90 -32.72 14.83
N ALA A 479 -12.07 -32.13 13.97
CA ALA A 479 -12.26 -32.07 12.51
C ALA A 479 -12.34 -33.46 11.85
N PRO A 480 -13.20 -33.65 10.82
CA PRO A 480 -13.35 -34.93 10.13
C PRO A 480 -12.23 -35.20 9.11
N ALA A 481 -12.09 -36.47 8.73
CA ALA A 481 -10.99 -37.03 7.95
C ALA A 481 -11.11 -36.83 6.41
N PRO A 482 -10.05 -37.06 5.62
CA PRO A 482 -9.93 -36.61 4.21
C PRO A 482 -10.76 -37.36 3.16
N GLN A 483 -11.65 -38.29 3.54
CA GLN A 483 -12.38 -39.15 2.59
C GLN A 483 -13.75 -38.61 2.16
N ASP A 484 -14.22 -37.50 2.74
CA ASP A 484 -15.56 -36.94 2.47
C ASP A 484 -15.60 -35.80 1.42
N MET A 485 -14.45 -35.37 0.88
CA MET A 485 -14.37 -34.23 -0.07
C MET A 485 -15.10 -34.45 -1.41
N VAL A 486 -15.23 -35.70 -1.86
CA VAL A 486 -15.94 -36.02 -3.13
C VAL A 486 -17.46 -35.94 -2.94
N ALA A 487 -17.96 -36.26 -1.74
CA ALA A 487 -19.37 -36.13 -1.38
C ALA A 487 -19.76 -34.66 -1.14
N GLU A 488 -18.88 -33.85 -0.54
CA GLU A 488 -19.11 -32.40 -0.35
C GLU A 488 -19.25 -31.63 -1.68
N ASN A 489 -18.44 -31.95 -2.69
CA ASN A 489 -18.49 -31.24 -3.98
C ASN A 489 -19.75 -31.56 -4.80
N ALA A 490 -20.25 -32.81 -4.73
CA ALA A 490 -21.55 -33.17 -5.32
C ALA A 490 -22.70 -32.45 -4.60
N ASN A 491 -22.61 -32.30 -3.27
CA ASN A 491 -23.59 -31.59 -2.46
C ASN A 491 -23.62 -30.07 -2.77
N ARG A 492 -22.47 -29.45 -3.06
CA ARG A 492 -22.35 -28.01 -3.39
C ARG A 492 -22.92 -27.65 -4.77
N GLN A 493 -22.75 -28.49 -5.77
CA GLN A 493 -23.35 -28.27 -7.10
C GLN A 493 -24.88 -28.35 -7.02
N GLY A 494 -25.41 -29.33 -6.28
CA GLY A 494 -26.85 -29.44 -5.99
C GLY A 494 -27.40 -28.22 -5.26
N LEU A 495 -26.66 -27.68 -4.29
CA LEU A 495 -27.05 -26.51 -3.51
C LEU A 495 -27.20 -25.23 -4.37
N VAL A 496 -26.30 -25.02 -5.34
CA VAL A 496 -26.40 -23.92 -6.31
C VAL A 496 -27.60 -24.08 -7.24
N ASP A 497 -27.86 -25.29 -7.72
CA ASP A 497 -28.98 -25.58 -8.61
C ASP A 497 -30.32 -25.42 -7.88
N THR A 498 -30.39 -25.85 -6.61
CA THR A 498 -31.53 -25.61 -5.73
C THR A 498 -31.74 -24.11 -5.52
N ALA A 499 -30.71 -23.35 -5.17
CA ALA A 499 -30.82 -21.90 -4.98
C ALA A 499 -31.28 -21.18 -6.25
N LEU A 500 -30.78 -21.59 -7.42
CA LEU A 500 -31.23 -21.04 -8.71
C LEU A 500 -32.70 -21.38 -9.00
N SER A 501 -33.14 -22.60 -8.69
CA SER A 501 -34.54 -23.01 -8.88
C SER A 501 -35.50 -22.24 -7.97
N VAL A 502 -35.13 -22.04 -6.70
CA VAL A 502 -35.91 -21.26 -5.72
C VAL A 502 -36.01 -19.81 -6.16
N TRP A 503 -34.89 -19.22 -6.58
CA TRP A 503 -34.88 -17.84 -7.09
C TRP A 503 -35.77 -17.66 -8.33
N ARG A 504 -35.76 -18.61 -9.27
CA ARG A 504 -36.64 -18.56 -10.45
C ARG A 504 -38.12 -18.64 -10.10
N ALA A 505 -38.49 -19.58 -9.22
CA ALA A 505 -39.87 -19.72 -8.78
C ALA A 505 -40.38 -18.45 -8.08
N ALA A 506 -39.53 -17.83 -7.24
CA ALA A 506 -39.85 -16.57 -6.58
C ALA A 506 -39.98 -15.42 -7.59
N LEU A 507 -39.11 -15.37 -8.61
CA LEU A 507 -39.15 -14.35 -9.66
C LEU A 507 -40.41 -14.46 -10.54
N GLU A 508 -40.79 -15.68 -10.96
CA GLU A 508 -42.01 -15.93 -11.75
C GLU A 508 -43.27 -15.51 -10.99
N LYS A 509 -43.32 -15.82 -9.69
CA LYS A 509 -44.41 -15.41 -8.80
C LYS A 509 -44.49 -13.89 -8.64
N ALA A 510 -43.36 -13.21 -8.52
CA ALA A 510 -43.30 -11.75 -8.45
C ALA A 510 -43.73 -11.07 -9.76
N GLN A 511 -43.35 -11.64 -10.92
CA GLN A 511 -43.74 -11.15 -12.24
C GLN A 511 -45.22 -11.42 -12.57
N GLY A 512 -45.79 -12.54 -12.11
CA GLY A 512 -47.21 -12.88 -12.30
C GLY A 512 -48.19 -11.97 -11.55
N ALA A 513 -47.71 -11.16 -10.60
CA ALA A 513 -48.52 -10.20 -9.84
C ALA A 513 -48.54 -8.79 -10.46
N GLN A 514 -47.70 -8.49 -11.46
CA GLN A 514 -47.61 -7.19 -12.15
C GLN A 514 -48.10 -7.31 -13.59
N THR A 515 -49.42 -7.46 -13.78
CA THR A 515 -50.06 -7.27 -15.09
C THR A 515 -50.23 -5.78 -15.36
N ASP A 516 -49.22 -5.17 -15.98
CA ASP A 516 -49.29 -4.03 -16.91
C ASP A 516 -47.96 -3.27 -16.87
N CYS A 517 -47.02 -3.58 -17.78
CA CYS A 517 -46.13 -2.62 -18.44
C CYS A 517 -45.01 -3.30 -19.24
N ALA A 518 -44.47 -2.53 -20.19
CA ALA A 518 -43.49 -2.83 -21.22
C ALA A 518 -42.33 -3.79 -20.85
N ALA A 519 -41.99 -4.66 -21.82
CA ALA A 519 -40.76 -5.43 -21.99
C ALA A 519 -39.72 -5.33 -20.84
N VAL A 520 -39.95 -6.06 -19.75
CA VAL A 520 -38.98 -6.21 -18.66
C VAL A 520 -37.81 -7.04 -19.19
N ALA A 521 -36.61 -6.45 -19.21
CA ALA A 521 -35.39 -7.17 -19.58
C ALA A 521 -35.12 -8.30 -18.57
N SER A 522 -34.78 -9.49 -19.07
CA SER A 522 -34.58 -10.67 -18.23
C SER A 522 -33.43 -10.47 -17.24
N PRO A 523 -33.61 -10.73 -15.93
CA PRO A 523 -32.54 -10.61 -14.96
C PRO A 523 -31.44 -11.64 -15.25
N LEU A 524 -30.18 -11.24 -15.00
CA LEU A 524 -29.00 -12.06 -15.25
C LEU A 524 -28.54 -12.72 -13.95
N ALA A 525 -28.25 -14.01 -13.98
CA ALA A 525 -27.67 -14.75 -12.85
C ALA A 525 -26.24 -15.21 -13.17
N GLY A 526 -25.36 -15.15 -12.18
CA GLY A 526 -23.97 -15.61 -12.30
C GLY A 526 -23.41 -16.18 -11.01
N ARG A 527 -22.32 -16.93 -11.10
CA ARG A 527 -21.52 -17.30 -9.92
C ARG A 527 -20.66 -16.11 -9.50
N TYR A 528 -20.57 -15.82 -8.21
CA TYR A 528 -19.68 -14.81 -7.64
C TYR A 528 -18.52 -15.43 -6.86
N GLY A 529 -18.75 -16.60 -6.26
CA GLY A 529 -17.75 -17.40 -5.55
C GLY A 529 -18.15 -18.87 -5.51
N SER A 530 -17.43 -19.68 -4.73
CA SER A 530 -17.75 -21.11 -4.54
C SER A 530 -19.13 -21.33 -3.93
N ASN A 531 -19.53 -20.46 -2.99
CA ASN A 531 -20.80 -20.52 -2.27
C ASN A 531 -21.58 -19.18 -2.37
N SER A 532 -21.41 -18.45 -3.47
CA SER A 532 -22.07 -17.16 -3.65
C SER A 532 -22.54 -16.96 -5.07
N LEU A 533 -23.79 -16.53 -5.21
CA LEU A 533 -24.44 -16.21 -6.47
C LEU A 533 -24.64 -14.71 -6.58
N VAL A 534 -24.61 -14.19 -7.80
CA VAL A 534 -24.90 -12.80 -8.10
C VAL A 534 -26.06 -12.71 -9.09
N PHE A 535 -26.96 -11.78 -8.83
CA PHE A 535 -28.14 -11.52 -9.66
C PHE A 535 -28.19 -10.05 -10.02
N PHE A 536 -28.41 -9.76 -11.31
CA PHE A 536 -28.57 -8.41 -11.83
C PHE A 536 -30.00 -8.21 -12.29
N HIS A 537 -30.64 -7.17 -11.76
CA HIS A 537 -32.02 -6.78 -12.02
C HIS A 537 -32.04 -5.41 -12.72
N PRO A 538 -32.35 -5.36 -14.03
CA PRO A 538 -32.39 -4.12 -14.78
C PRO A 538 -33.59 -3.27 -14.39
N ASP A 539 -33.42 -1.94 -14.29
CA ASP A 539 -34.48 -0.95 -14.08
C ASP A 539 -35.31 -1.07 -12.77
N VAL A 540 -34.88 -1.93 -11.84
CA VAL A 540 -35.50 -2.13 -10.52
C VAL A 540 -34.65 -1.49 -9.41
N GLU A 541 -35.30 -0.98 -8.36
CA GLU A 541 -34.64 -0.47 -7.16
C GLU A 541 -34.35 -1.60 -6.17
N ALA A 542 -33.20 -1.51 -5.48
CA ALA A 542 -32.80 -2.52 -4.51
C ALA A 542 -33.84 -2.75 -3.40
N GLN A 543 -34.51 -1.69 -2.93
CA GLN A 543 -35.53 -1.79 -1.89
C GLN A 543 -36.77 -2.59 -2.32
N ALA A 544 -37.13 -2.53 -3.61
CA ALA A 544 -38.27 -3.27 -4.16
C ALA A 544 -38.02 -4.78 -4.24
N LEU A 545 -36.74 -5.20 -4.23
CA LEU A 545 -36.34 -6.60 -4.28
C LEU A 545 -36.23 -7.26 -2.90
N VAL A 546 -36.36 -6.51 -1.81
CA VAL A 546 -36.25 -7.07 -0.45
C VAL A 546 -37.25 -8.20 -0.21
N PRO A 547 -38.56 -8.06 -0.48
CA PRO A 547 -39.52 -9.15 -0.25
C PRO A 547 -39.23 -10.40 -1.08
N LEU A 548 -38.73 -10.22 -2.32
CA LEU A 548 -38.32 -11.32 -3.18
C LEU A 548 -37.18 -12.12 -2.55
N TYR A 549 -36.15 -11.43 -2.06
CA TYR A 549 -34.99 -12.09 -1.47
C TYR A 549 -35.26 -12.61 -0.05
N GLU A 550 -36.23 -12.06 0.68
CA GLU A 550 -36.72 -12.63 1.94
C GLU A 550 -37.42 -13.97 1.70
N GLU A 551 -38.24 -14.06 0.65
CA GLU A 551 -38.87 -15.33 0.22
C GLU A 551 -37.81 -16.35 -0.22
N VAL A 552 -36.82 -15.92 -1.01
CA VAL A 552 -35.72 -16.81 -1.45
C VAL A 552 -34.91 -17.32 -0.27
N CYS A 553 -34.47 -16.43 0.63
CA CYS A 553 -33.72 -16.83 1.82
C CYS A 553 -34.55 -17.73 2.74
N GLY A 554 -35.83 -17.40 2.97
CA GLY A 554 -36.72 -18.21 3.81
C GLY A 554 -36.99 -19.60 3.24
N ALA A 555 -37.19 -19.72 1.92
CA ALA A 555 -37.36 -21.00 1.24
C ALA A 555 -36.09 -21.87 1.31
N LEU A 556 -34.90 -21.25 1.19
CA LEU A 556 -33.63 -21.96 1.32
C LEU A 556 -33.38 -22.42 2.77
N THR A 557 -33.65 -21.57 3.75
CA THR A 557 -33.56 -21.95 5.17
C THR A 557 -34.54 -23.06 5.50
N GLY A 558 -35.76 -23.02 4.97
CA GLY A 558 -36.77 -24.09 5.12
C GLY A 558 -36.33 -25.44 4.51
N GLN A 559 -35.37 -25.42 3.59
CA GLN A 559 -34.75 -26.62 2.99
C GLN A 559 -33.41 -27.00 3.65
N GLY A 560 -33.04 -26.37 4.78
CA GLY A 560 -31.81 -26.65 5.52
C GLY A 560 -30.55 -25.96 4.99
N THR A 561 -30.70 -24.96 4.11
CA THR A 561 -29.59 -24.15 3.59
C THR A 561 -29.67 -22.73 4.15
N LEU A 562 -28.70 -22.34 4.97
CA LEU A 562 -28.64 -20.97 5.48
C LEU A 562 -28.30 -20.01 4.33
N ALA A 563 -29.11 -18.98 4.14
CA ALA A 563 -28.96 -18.03 3.06
C ALA A 563 -28.97 -16.59 3.57
N ALA A 564 -28.09 -15.75 3.01
CA ALA A 564 -28.06 -14.32 3.26
C ALA A 564 -27.90 -13.54 1.95
N ALA A 565 -28.64 -12.45 1.80
CA ALA A 565 -28.68 -11.65 0.57
C ALA A 565 -28.28 -10.19 0.82
N GLY A 566 -27.34 -9.68 0.04
CA GLY A 566 -26.92 -8.27 0.02
C GLY A 566 -27.32 -7.57 -1.27
N LEU A 567 -28.16 -6.55 -1.17
CA LEU A 567 -28.72 -5.81 -2.30
C LEU A 567 -28.06 -4.44 -2.45
N ALA A 568 -27.65 -4.06 -3.66
CA ALA A 568 -27.18 -2.72 -3.98
C ALA A 568 -27.93 -2.15 -5.19
N GLY A 569 -28.29 -0.87 -5.14
CA GLY A 569 -28.97 -0.16 -6.23
C GLY A 569 -28.07 0.89 -6.85
N TYR A 570 -28.13 1.05 -8.16
CA TYR A 570 -27.54 2.17 -8.88
C TYR A 570 -28.65 3.11 -9.36
N PRO A 571 -28.53 4.45 -9.21
CA PRO A 571 -27.40 5.16 -8.58
C PRO A 571 -27.45 5.13 -7.05
N PHE A 572 -26.27 5.10 -6.40
CA PHE A 572 -26.13 5.25 -4.95
C PHE A 572 -24.87 6.06 -4.63
N LEU A 573 -25.06 7.23 -4.01
CA LEU A 573 -24.00 8.21 -3.75
C LEU A 573 -23.13 8.49 -5.00
N GLN A 574 -21.81 8.57 -4.80
CA GLN A 574 -20.79 8.77 -5.83
C GLN A 574 -20.23 7.47 -6.41
N PHE A 575 -20.80 6.31 -6.06
CA PHE A 575 -20.31 5.02 -6.54
C PHE A 575 -20.62 4.84 -8.02
N SER A 576 -19.59 4.44 -8.77
CA SER A 576 -19.70 4.09 -10.18
C SER A 576 -20.44 2.76 -10.37
N ARG A 577 -20.89 2.51 -11.61
CA ARG A 577 -21.55 1.25 -11.97
C ARG A 577 -20.67 0.03 -11.67
N GLY A 578 -19.36 0.15 -11.87
CA GLY A 578 -18.40 -0.92 -11.61
C GLY A 578 -18.21 -1.25 -10.13
N GLU A 579 -18.54 -0.32 -9.22
CA GLU A 579 -18.41 -0.48 -7.76
C GLU A 579 -19.68 -1.06 -7.11
N MET A 580 -20.75 -1.29 -7.89
CA MET A 580 -22.00 -1.87 -7.37
C MET A 580 -21.85 -3.27 -6.76
N PRO A 581 -20.97 -4.17 -7.27
CA PRO A 581 -20.64 -5.42 -6.58
C PRO A 581 -20.05 -5.20 -5.18
N ASP A 582 -19.19 -4.20 -4.99
CA ASP A 582 -18.64 -3.87 -3.68
C ASP A 582 -19.73 -3.35 -2.75
N CYS A 583 -20.64 -2.51 -3.25
CA CYS A 583 -21.81 -2.07 -2.49
C CYS A 583 -22.70 -3.24 -2.07
N ALA A 584 -22.90 -4.23 -2.95
CA ALA A 584 -23.68 -5.43 -2.63
C ALA A 584 -22.97 -6.30 -1.57
N LEU A 585 -21.63 -6.33 -1.57
CA LEU A 585 -20.85 -7.03 -0.55
C LEU A 585 -21.01 -6.35 0.83
N LYS A 586 -20.94 -5.01 0.87
CA LYS A 586 -21.21 -4.25 2.11
C LYS A 586 -22.63 -4.50 2.63
N ALA A 587 -23.60 -4.58 1.72
CA ALA A 587 -24.97 -4.92 2.07
C ALA A 587 -25.09 -6.36 2.61
N LEU A 588 -24.31 -7.29 2.08
CA LEU A 588 -24.27 -8.69 2.55
C LEU A 588 -23.65 -8.79 3.96
N GLU A 589 -22.57 -8.05 4.23
CA GLU A 589 -21.98 -7.96 5.57
C GLU A 589 -23.00 -7.48 6.60
N TYR A 590 -23.77 -6.45 6.23
CA TYR A 590 -24.89 -5.98 7.05
C TYR A 590 -25.98 -7.04 7.20
N ALA A 591 -26.38 -7.73 6.12
CA ALA A 591 -27.39 -8.77 6.13
C ALA A 591 -27.06 -9.92 7.10
N LEU A 592 -25.77 -10.27 7.23
CA LEU A 592 -25.33 -11.34 8.13
C LEU A 592 -25.57 -11.04 9.62
N LEU A 593 -25.73 -9.75 9.97
CA LEU A 593 -26.01 -9.29 11.34
C LEU A 593 -27.52 -9.19 11.64
N LEU A 594 -28.38 -9.37 10.63
CA LEU A 594 -29.84 -9.29 10.78
C LEU A 594 -30.42 -10.64 11.25
N PRO A 595 -31.60 -10.62 11.90
CA PRO A 595 -32.37 -11.83 12.16
C PRO A 595 -32.83 -12.48 10.84
N GLU A 596 -33.21 -13.75 10.89
CA GLU A 596 -33.75 -14.42 9.70
C GLU A 596 -35.14 -13.86 9.33
N PRO A 597 -35.45 -13.74 8.02
CA PRO A 597 -34.58 -13.95 6.86
C PRO A 597 -33.50 -12.86 6.67
N LYS A 598 -32.25 -13.27 6.42
CA LYS A 598 -31.08 -12.38 6.37
C LYS A 598 -30.97 -11.64 5.04
N VAL A 599 -31.63 -10.49 4.92
CA VAL A 599 -31.60 -9.64 3.71
C VAL A 599 -31.24 -8.21 4.06
N GLY A 600 -30.16 -7.70 3.48
CA GLY A 600 -29.66 -6.35 3.72
C GLY A 600 -29.59 -5.54 2.43
N VAL A 601 -29.85 -4.23 2.54
CA VAL A 601 -29.70 -3.27 1.43
C VAL A 601 -28.50 -2.36 1.71
N CYS A 602 -27.75 -2.00 0.66
CA CYS A 602 -26.66 -1.05 0.75
C CYS A 602 -27.23 0.33 1.07
N ASN A 603 -27.11 0.73 2.32
CA ASN A 603 -27.60 2.00 2.86
C ASN A 603 -26.58 2.55 3.88
N SER A 604 -26.96 3.58 4.63
CA SER A 604 -26.10 4.16 5.65
C SER A 604 -25.63 3.15 6.71
N LEU A 605 -26.48 2.20 7.10
CA LEU A 605 -26.10 1.16 8.08
C LEU A 605 -25.08 0.19 7.49
N ALA A 606 -25.24 -0.23 6.23
CA ALA A 606 -24.27 -1.09 5.57
C ALA A 606 -22.90 -0.43 5.43
N LEU A 607 -22.86 0.88 5.12
CA LEU A 607 -21.62 1.65 5.09
C LEU A 607 -21.00 1.80 6.49
N ASN A 608 -21.83 1.97 7.52
CA ASN A 608 -21.38 2.04 8.92
C ASN A 608 -20.72 0.72 9.38
N ILE A 609 -21.33 -0.43 9.07
CA ILE A 609 -20.75 -1.75 9.38
C ILE A 609 -19.44 -2.00 8.62
N SER A 610 -19.38 -1.60 7.35
CA SER A 610 -18.15 -1.72 6.55
C SER A 610 -17.03 -0.83 7.13
N ALA A 611 -17.36 0.36 7.61
CA ALA A 611 -16.43 1.24 8.30
C ALA A 611 -15.94 0.66 9.64
N ASP A 612 -16.84 0.07 10.45
CA ASP A 612 -16.49 -0.62 11.70
C ASP A 612 -15.49 -1.77 11.46
N ARG A 613 -15.66 -2.52 10.36
CA ARG A 613 -14.73 -3.56 9.93
C ARG A 613 -13.35 -2.98 9.62
N ARG A 614 -13.27 -1.90 8.83
CA ARG A 614 -12.00 -1.23 8.49
C ARG A 614 -11.29 -0.71 9.75
N TYR A 615 -12.05 -0.10 10.66
CA TYR A 615 -11.52 0.38 11.94
C TYR A 615 -10.93 -0.77 12.77
N SER A 616 -11.61 -1.91 12.83
CA SER A 616 -11.16 -3.11 13.54
C SER A 616 -9.88 -3.72 12.95
N LEU A 617 -9.68 -3.56 11.63
CA LEU A 617 -8.45 -3.97 10.93
C LEU A 617 -7.30 -2.95 11.07
N GLY A 618 -7.54 -1.82 11.75
CA GLY A 618 -6.56 -0.75 11.96
C GLY A 618 -6.51 0.30 10.84
N ASP A 619 -7.34 0.20 9.80
CA ASP A 619 -7.47 1.22 8.76
C ASP A 619 -8.41 2.35 9.21
N VAL A 620 -7.91 3.18 10.12
CA VAL A 620 -8.67 4.30 10.71
C VAL A 620 -9.04 5.35 9.66
N PHE A 621 -8.16 5.61 8.69
CA PHE A 621 -8.42 6.58 7.63
C PHE A 621 -9.49 6.09 6.66
N GLY A 622 -9.42 4.84 6.23
CA GLY A 622 -10.46 4.24 5.40
C GLY A 622 -11.81 4.16 6.11
N ALA A 623 -11.81 3.90 7.42
CA ALA A 623 -13.03 3.94 8.24
C ALA A 623 -13.66 5.35 8.28
N VAL A 624 -12.85 6.40 8.47
CA VAL A 624 -13.33 7.80 8.46
C VAL A 624 -14.03 8.14 7.14
N GLU A 625 -13.45 7.76 6.01
CA GLU A 625 -14.07 8.03 4.71
C GLU A 625 -15.39 7.26 4.52
N GLU A 626 -15.48 6.01 4.97
CA GLU A 626 -16.74 5.27 4.91
C GLU A 626 -17.81 5.76 5.89
N TYR A 627 -17.47 6.19 7.10
CA TYR A 627 -18.46 6.83 7.99
C TYR A 627 -18.98 8.13 7.38
N LYS A 628 -18.15 8.91 6.67
CA LYS A 628 -18.62 10.10 5.94
C LYS A 628 -19.59 9.71 4.82
N LEU A 629 -19.33 8.63 4.10
CA LEU A 629 -20.29 8.13 3.09
C LEU A 629 -21.59 7.66 3.75
N ALA A 630 -21.53 6.99 4.90
CA ALA A 630 -22.70 6.62 5.67
C ALA A 630 -23.53 7.86 6.05
N LEU A 631 -22.87 8.93 6.50
CA LEU A 631 -23.52 10.20 6.84
C LEU A 631 -24.02 10.99 5.62
N LEU A 632 -23.40 10.79 4.44
CA LEU A 632 -23.91 11.35 3.20
C LEU A 632 -25.16 10.61 2.72
N ALA A 633 -25.27 9.31 3.00
CA ALA A 633 -26.47 8.52 2.72
C ALA A 633 -27.61 8.79 3.71
N ASP A 634 -27.28 9.03 4.98
CA ASP A 634 -28.23 9.37 6.04
C ASP A 634 -27.53 10.23 7.11
N GLU A 635 -27.84 11.53 7.12
CA GLU A 635 -27.25 12.49 8.05
C GLU A 635 -27.72 12.27 9.50
N ASP A 636 -28.84 11.57 9.70
CA ASP A 636 -29.44 11.29 11.00
C ASP A 636 -28.93 9.99 11.62
N ASN A 637 -28.01 9.28 10.94
CA ASN A 637 -27.34 8.11 11.50
C ASN A 637 -26.44 8.47 12.68
N ALA A 638 -27.03 8.43 13.88
CA ALA A 638 -26.35 8.72 15.15
C ALA A 638 -25.16 7.78 15.42
N MET A 639 -25.22 6.53 14.95
CA MET A 639 -24.12 5.56 15.11
C MET A 639 -22.89 6.00 14.32
N ALA A 640 -23.07 6.39 13.05
CA ALA A 640 -21.97 6.85 12.21
C ALA A 640 -21.32 8.14 12.76
N TRP A 641 -22.10 9.08 13.30
CA TRP A 641 -21.55 10.25 14.01
C TRP A 641 -20.74 9.86 15.25
N ASN A 642 -21.23 8.90 16.05
CA ASN A 642 -20.50 8.41 17.21
C ASN A 642 -19.20 7.71 16.80
N SER A 643 -19.24 6.81 15.82
CA SER A 643 -18.06 6.07 15.34
C SER A 643 -17.03 6.99 14.68
N LEU A 644 -17.47 8.03 13.95
CA LEU A 644 -16.58 9.07 13.44
C LEU A 644 -15.89 9.84 14.60
N GLY A 645 -16.62 10.11 15.68
CA GLY A 645 -16.05 10.68 16.91
C GLY A 645 -14.98 9.78 17.54
N VAL A 646 -15.20 8.47 17.58
CA VAL A 646 -14.22 7.48 18.06
C VAL A 646 -12.96 7.51 17.19
N CYS A 647 -13.10 7.52 15.86
CA CYS A 647 -11.98 7.61 14.94
C CYS A 647 -11.16 8.88 15.16
N MET A 648 -11.81 10.05 15.27
CA MET A 648 -11.10 11.30 15.54
C MET A 648 -10.38 11.28 16.89
N ALA A 649 -10.95 10.64 17.91
CA ALA A 649 -10.29 10.48 19.21
C ALA A 649 -9.05 9.58 19.10
N ALA A 650 -9.12 8.48 18.34
CA ALA A 650 -7.99 7.58 18.07
C ALA A 650 -6.85 8.29 17.32
N LEU A 651 -7.19 9.22 16.41
CA LEU A 651 -6.23 10.07 15.70
C LEU A 651 -5.68 11.24 16.55
N GLY A 652 -6.06 11.33 17.83
CA GLY A 652 -5.62 12.41 18.72
C GLY A 652 -6.35 13.75 18.51
N ARG A 653 -7.32 13.83 17.60
CA ARG A 653 -8.09 15.04 17.26
C ARG A 653 -9.27 15.22 18.21
N GLN A 654 -8.97 15.44 19.48
CA GLN A 654 -9.95 15.46 20.58
C GLN A 654 -11.07 16.52 20.40
N HIS A 655 -10.76 17.70 19.87
CA HIS A 655 -11.78 18.73 19.65
C HIS A 655 -12.81 18.34 18.57
N GLU A 656 -12.39 17.62 17.54
CA GLU A 656 -13.26 17.14 16.48
C GLU A 656 -14.08 15.94 16.94
N ALA A 657 -13.44 15.02 17.68
CA ALA A 657 -14.15 13.94 18.35
C ALA A 657 -15.32 14.46 19.19
N ARG A 658 -15.09 15.51 20.00
CA ARG A 658 -16.15 16.17 20.79
C ARG A 658 -17.28 16.70 19.92
N ARG A 659 -16.97 17.33 18.77
CA ARG A 659 -17.99 17.83 17.84
C ARG A 659 -18.86 16.69 17.30
N HIS A 660 -18.24 15.62 16.80
CA HIS A 660 -18.97 14.48 16.26
C HIS A 660 -19.84 13.77 17.30
N PHE A 661 -19.35 13.58 18.53
CA PHE A 661 -20.19 13.03 19.61
C PHE A 661 -21.35 13.95 20.00
N MET A 662 -21.17 15.27 19.93
CA MET A 662 -22.27 16.21 20.15
C MET A 662 -23.31 16.14 19.03
N GLU A 663 -22.89 15.95 17.77
CA GLU A 663 -23.80 15.71 16.66
C GLU A 663 -24.55 14.38 16.83
N ALA A 664 -23.84 13.29 17.16
CA ALA A 664 -24.47 11.99 17.45
C ALA A 664 -25.58 12.12 18.50
N ARG A 665 -25.34 12.90 19.56
CA ARG A 665 -26.34 13.19 20.59
C ARG A 665 -27.54 14.00 20.07
N ARG A 666 -27.31 14.95 19.15
CA ARG A 666 -28.38 15.80 18.58
C ARG A 666 -29.35 14.99 17.72
N ARG A 667 -28.89 13.90 17.09
CA ARG A 667 -29.72 13.03 16.23
C ARG A 667 -30.71 12.12 16.98
N GLY A 668 -30.77 12.22 18.31
CA GLY A 668 -31.75 11.45 19.11
C GLY A 668 -31.43 9.95 19.18
N PRO A 669 -30.22 9.57 19.67
CA PRO A 669 -29.83 8.16 19.78
C PRO A 669 -30.76 7.41 20.74
N ASP A 670 -30.91 6.10 20.52
CA ASP A 670 -31.58 5.22 21.47
C ASP A 670 -30.84 5.17 22.82
N THR A 671 -31.44 4.54 23.83
CA THR A 671 -30.87 4.50 25.18
C THR A 671 -29.48 3.88 25.23
N ALA A 672 -29.23 2.83 24.45
CA ALA A 672 -27.95 2.11 24.44
C ALA A 672 -26.83 2.93 23.78
N LEU A 673 -27.13 3.59 22.66
CA LEU A 673 -26.20 4.46 21.98
C LEU A 673 -25.98 5.77 22.75
N ALA A 674 -27.02 6.31 23.41
CA ALA A 674 -26.92 7.48 24.27
C ALA A 674 -25.92 7.25 25.42
N GLU A 675 -25.99 6.10 26.10
CA GLU A 675 -25.02 5.69 27.11
C GLU A 675 -23.57 5.78 26.60
N GLN A 676 -23.30 5.17 25.44
CA GLN A 676 -21.96 5.16 24.82
C GLN A 676 -21.49 6.57 24.46
N ILE A 677 -22.36 7.39 23.87
CA ILE A 677 -22.04 8.78 23.51
C ILE A 677 -21.67 9.60 24.76
N TYR A 678 -22.41 9.46 25.87
CA TYR A 678 -22.09 10.17 27.11
C TYR A 678 -20.76 9.70 27.72
N TYR A 679 -20.46 8.41 27.68
CA TYR A 679 -19.17 7.89 28.12
C TYR A 679 -18.02 8.42 27.24
N ASN A 680 -18.21 8.44 25.93
CA ASN A 680 -17.23 8.93 24.96
C ASN A 680 -16.98 10.44 25.11
N LEU A 681 -18.03 11.25 25.25
CA LEU A 681 -17.92 12.68 25.56
C LEU A 681 -17.16 12.93 26.86
N GLY A 682 -17.44 12.14 27.90
CA GLY A 682 -16.71 12.20 29.16
C GLY A 682 -15.22 11.96 28.98
N THR A 683 -14.86 10.95 28.18
CA THR A 683 -13.48 10.54 27.91
C THR A 683 -12.72 11.60 27.10
N VAL A 684 -13.34 12.15 26.06
CA VAL A 684 -12.75 13.24 25.28
C VAL A 684 -12.57 14.50 26.13
N CYS A 685 -13.57 14.90 26.93
CA CYS A 685 -13.45 16.05 27.81
C CYS A 685 -12.35 15.86 28.86
N GLN A 686 -12.20 14.63 29.38
CA GLN A 686 -11.11 14.30 30.30
C GLN A 686 -9.74 14.40 29.62
N GLY A 687 -9.61 13.93 28.37
CA GLY A 687 -8.39 14.08 27.56
C GLY A 687 -8.04 15.55 27.25
N LEU A 688 -9.03 16.41 27.08
CA LEU A 688 -8.87 17.86 26.94
C LEU A 688 -8.57 18.59 28.26
N GLY A 689 -8.54 17.88 29.40
CA GLY A 689 -8.34 18.48 30.72
C GLY A 689 -9.58 19.16 31.33
N GLU A 690 -10.74 19.09 30.67
CA GLU A 690 -12.01 19.68 31.09
C GLU A 690 -12.72 18.82 32.16
N LYS A 691 -12.09 18.67 33.33
CA LYS A 691 -12.51 17.71 34.38
C LYS A 691 -13.96 17.88 34.85
N ARG A 692 -14.48 19.11 34.90
CA ARG A 692 -15.87 19.38 35.30
C ARG A 692 -16.87 18.87 34.28
N ALA A 693 -16.63 19.14 32.99
CA ALA A 693 -17.47 18.66 31.89
C ALA A 693 -17.42 17.12 31.79
N ALA A 694 -16.22 16.53 31.93
CA ALA A 694 -16.06 15.08 31.97
C ALA A 694 -16.90 14.42 33.07
N ALA A 695 -16.85 14.95 34.30
CA ALA A 695 -17.65 14.44 35.41
C ALA A 695 -19.16 14.58 35.16
N GLN A 696 -19.60 15.65 34.50
CA GLN A 696 -21.00 15.83 34.13
C GLN A 696 -21.45 14.75 33.14
N TYR A 697 -20.68 14.51 32.08
CA TYR A 697 -21.03 13.51 31.07
C TYR A 697 -21.00 12.08 31.61
N TYR A 698 -20.01 11.72 32.42
CA TYR A 698 -20.00 10.40 33.07
C TYR A 698 -21.16 10.21 34.04
N ARG A 699 -21.62 11.26 34.75
CA ARG A 699 -22.84 11.18 35.57
C ARG A 699 -24.09 10.96 34.73
N GLN A 700 -24.19 11.56 33.55
CA GLN A 700 -25.30 11.29 32.63
C GLN A 700 -25.26 9.86 32.11
N CYS A 701 -24.08 9.35 31.76
CA CYS A 701 -23.88 7.94 31.40
C CYS A 701 -24.39 7.00 32.51
N VAL A 702 -23.97 7.20 33.76
CA VAL A 702 -24.44 6.37 34.90
C VAL A 702 -25.92 6.57 35.21
N LYS A 703 -26.50 7.74 34.89
CA LYS A 703 -27.95 7.96 35.03
C LYS A 703 -28.76 7.13 34.03
N ILE A 704 -28.24 6.96 32.82
CA ILE A 704 -28.85 6.15 31.75
C ILE A 704 -28.61 4.66 32.00
N SER A 705 -27.37 4.31 32.34
CA SER A 705 -26.93 2.94 32.64
C SER A 705 -26.25 2.90 34.00
N PRO A 706 -27.01 2.65 35.09
CA PRO A 706 -26.48 2.57 36.45
C PRO A 706 -25.40 1.50 36.63
N GLU A 707 -25.36 0.51 35.73
CA GLU A 707 -24.42 -0.61 35.72
C GLU A 707 -23.18 -0.36 34.86
N HIS A 708 -23.00 0.84 34.28
CA HIS A 708 -21.83 1.13 33.47
C HIS A 708 -20.54 1.18 34.31
N LEU A 709 -19.81 0.05 34.31
CA LEU A 709 -18.60 -0.16 35.12
C LEU A 709 -17.53 0.93 34.91
N PHE A 710 -17.14 1.17 33.66
CA PHE A 710 -16.05 2.12 33.38
C PHE A 710 -16.40 3.56 33.73
N ALA A 711 -17.66 3.99 33.59
CA ALA A 711 -18.09 5.33 33.96
C ALA A 711 -17.94 5.58 35.48
N HIS A 712 -18.28 4.60 36.32
CA HIS A 712 -18.02 4.65 37.76
C HIS A 712 -16.52 4.77 38.06
N ILE A 713 -15.68 3.98 37.38
CA ILE A 713 -14.21 4.08 37.53
C ILE A 713 -13.72 5.48 37.15
N ARG A 714 -14.17 6.05 36.03
CA ARG A 714 -13.76 7.38 35.58
C ARG A 714 -14.20 8.49 36.55
N LEU A 715 -15.41 8.40 37.08
CA LEU A 715 -15.88 9.31 38.14
C LEU A 715 -15.03 9.20 39.41
N GLY A 716 -14.68 7.98 39.82
CA GLY A 716 -13.77 7.75 40.94
C GLY A 716 -12.40 8.41 40.72
N GLN A 717 -11.82 8.26 39.53
CA GLN A 717 -10.54 8.88 39.15
C GLN A 717 -10.62 10.40 39.18
N LEU A 718 -11.68 11.00 38.64
CA LEU A 718 -11.89 12.46 38.68
C LEU A 718 -12.05 12.99 40.11
N CYS A 719 -12.76 12.26 40.98
CA CYS A 719 -12.87 12.59 42.41
C CYS A 719 -11.51 12.49 43.12
N GLU A 720 -10.73 11.46 42.84
CA GLU A 720 -9.39 11.24 43.41
C GLU A 720 -8.42 12.35 43.01
N GLN A 721 -8.41 12.75 41.73
CA GLN A 721 -7.62 13.88 41.25
C GLN A 721 -8.04 15.22 41.87
N GLY A 722 -9.33 15.37 42.20
CA GLY A 722 -9.85 16.54 42.91
C GLY A 722 -9.71 16.49 44.44
N GLY A 723 -9.00 15.50 44.99
CA GLY A 723 -8.79 15.33 46.43
C GLY A 723 -10.01 14.80 47.21
N ARG A 724 -11.14 14.52 46.55
CA ARG A 724 -12.38 14.04 47.17
C ARG A 724 -12.35 12.52 47.33
N ARG A 725 -11.47 12.05 48.22
CA ARG A 725 -11.13 10.63 48.41
C ARG A 725 -12.33 9.76 48.86
N ALA A 726 -13.21 10.29 49.70
CA ALA A 726 -14.39 9.56 50.17
C ALA A 726 -15.39 9.30 49.03
N GLU A 727 -15.64 10.30 48.17
CA GLU A 727 -16.47 10.12 46.98
C GLU A 727 -15.81 9.16 45.97
N ALA A 728 -14.50 9.26 45.77
CA ALA A 728 -13.76 8.35 44.89
C ALA A 728 -13.93 6.90 45.34
N ARG A 729 -13.79 6.63 46.64
CA ARG A 729 -13.98 5.29 47.22
C ARG A 729 -15.38 4.76 46.95
N ARG A 730 -16.44 5.56 47.13
CA ARG A 730 -17.83 5.15 46.85
C ARG A 730 -18.04 4.72 45.40
N PHE A 731 -17.48 5.48 44.44
CA PHE A 731 -17.58 5.12 43.02
C PHE A 731 -16.82 3.83 42.70
N TYR A 732 -15.62 3.65 43.26
CA TYR A 732 -14.86 2.42 43.07
C TYR A 732 -15.49 1.21 43.79
N GLU A 733 -16.09 1.39 44.97
CA GLU A 733 -16.86 0.35 45.69
C GLU A 733 -18.05 -0.09 44.82
N LYS A 734 -18.78 0.86 44.22
CA LYS A 734 -19.87 0.54 43.28
C LYS A 734 -19.36 -0.21 42.06
N ALA A 735 -18.24 0.21 41.47
CA ALA A 735 -17.61 -0.50 40.36
C ALA A 735 -17.18 -1.93 40.77
N ALA A 736 -16.61 -2.13 41.95
CA ALA A 736 -16.24 -3.45 42.45
C ALA A 736 -17.46 -4.37 42.64
N THR A 737 -18.59 -3.85 43.14
CA THR A 737 -19.84 -4.64 43.22
C THR A 737 -20.35 -5.08 41.84
N LEU A 738 -20.15 -4.26 40.80
CA LEU A 738 -20.52 -4.61 39.43
C LEU A 738 -19.56 -5.67 38.84
N GLU A 739 -18.27 -5.60 39.15
CA GLU A 739 -17.29 -6.65 38.81
C GLU A 739 -17.62 -7.98 39.52
N ASP A 740 -18.19 -7.94 40.72
CA ASP A 740 -18.58 -9.14 41.47
C ASP A 740 -19.83 -9.80 40.90
N ALA A 741 -20.78 -9.00 40.43
CA ALA A 741 -21.95 -9.48 39.72
C ALA A 741 -21.61 -10.09 38.35
N ARG A 742 -20.48 -9.72 37.73
CA ARG A 742 -20.03 -10.20 36.42
C ARG A 742 -18.55 -10.60 36.45
N PRO A 743 -18.20 -11.77 37.03
CA PRO A 743 -16.81 -12.16 37.28
C PRO A 743 -15.98 -12.57 36.06
N SER A 744 -16.41 -12.25 34.83
CA SER A 744 -15.78 -12.68 33.57
C SER A 744 -14.63 -11.79 33.07
N GLY A 745 -14.18 -10.79 33.85
CA GLY A 745 -13.19 -9.80 33.40
C GLY A 745 -12.19 -9.30 34.46
N PRO A 746 -11.18 -8.51 34.05
CA PRO A 746 -10.13 -8.02 34.95
C PRO A 746 -10.67 -7.02 35.99
N SER A 747 -10.22 -7.14 37.24
CA SER A 747 -10.70 -6.31 38.35
C SER A 747 -9.96 -4.97 38.47
N LEU A 748 -10.39 -3.99 37.68
CA LEU A 748 -9.79 -2.65 37.64
C LEU A 748 -10.23 -1.79 38.82
N ALA A 749 -11.46 -1.99 39.31
CA ALA A 749 -12.02 -1.23 40.42
C ALA A 749 -11.28 -1.49 41.74
N ARG A 750 -10.95 -2.76 42.04
CA ARG A 750 -10.21 -3.14 43.25
C ARG A 750 -8.80 -2.55 43.31
N ARG A 751 -8.09 -2.52 42.19
CA ARG A 751 -6.79 -1.82 42.08
C ARG A 751 -6.93 -0.34 42.43
N HIS A 752 -8.00 0.30 41.96
CA HIS A 752 -8.27 1.70 42.27
C HIS A 752 -8.66 1.92 43.74
N LEU A 753 -9.43 1.03 44.35
CA LEU A 753 -9.70 1.03 45.79
C LEU A 753 -8.43 0.89 46.61
N ALA A 754 -7.56 -0.05 46.26
CA ALA A 754 -6.29 -0.26 46.93
C ALA A 754 -5.42 1.00 46.90
N ARG A 755 -5.35 1.69 45.76
CA ARG A 755 -4.62 2.96 45.66
C ARG A 755 -5.19 4.05 46.58
N VAL A 756 -6.51 4.14 46.71
CA VAL A 756 -7.15 5.06 47.66
C VAL A 756 -6.85 4.65 49.11
N ALA A 757 -6.85 3.36 49.43
CA ALA A 757 -6.51 2.83 50.75
C ALA A 757 -5.04 3.09 51.14
N VAL A 758 -4.08 2.94 50.21
CA VAL A 758 -2.67 3.31 50.41
C VAL A 758 -2.55 4.79 50.80
N ARG A 759 -3.26 5.68 50.09
CA ARG A 759 -3.27 7.12 50.39
C ARG A 759 -3.93 7.46 51.72
N GLN A 760 -4.78 6.59 52.24
CA GLN A 760 -5.39 6.68 53.57
C GLN A 760 -4.54 6.01 54.66
N ARG A 761 -3.33 5.53 54.34
CA ARG A 761 -2.43 4.76 55.23
C ARG A 761 -3.04 3.44 55.73
N LYS A 762 -3.99 2.87 54.98
CA LYS A 762 -4.58 1.56 55.26
C LYS A 762 -3.88 0.49 54.41
N GLY A 763 -2.64 0.16 54.79
CA GLY A 763 -1.80 -0.79 54.05
C GLY A 763 -2.37 -2.22 54.01
N GLY A 764 -2.97 -2.69 55.11
CA GLY A 764 -3.59 -4.03 55.17
C GLY A 764 -4.75 -4.19 54.17
N GLU A 765 -5.73 -3.28 54.24
CA GLU A 765 -6.87 -3.23 53.31
C GLU A 765 -6.41 -3.16 51.84
N ALA A 766 -5.36 -2.36 51.56
CA ALA A 766 -4.82 -2.24 50.21
C ALA A 766 -4.22 -3.56 49.68
N ARG A 767 -3.58 -4.37 50.53
CA ARG A 767 -3.03 -5.67 50.14
C ARG A 767 -4.13 -6.66 49.81
N GLU A 768 -5.15 -6.75 50.65
CA GLU A 768 -6.30 -7.65 50.43
C GLU A 768 -6.95 -7.36 49.08
N LEU A 769 -7.25 -6.08 48.81
CA LEU A 769 -7.83 -5.65 47.54
C LEU A 769 -6.94 -5.96 46.32
N LEU A 770 -5.61 -5.86 46.46
CA LEU A 770 -4.67 -6.20 45.38
C LEU A 770 -4.52 -7.70 45.18
N HIS A 771 -4.57 -8.50 46.25
CA HIS A 771 -4.61 -9.94 46.15
C HIS A 771 -5.87 -10.40 45.43
N GLU A 772 -7.05 -9.88 45.80
CA GLU A 772 -8.29 -10.15 45.09
C GLU A 772 -8.22 -9.75 43.60
N ALA A 773 -7.61 -8.60 43.30
CA ALA A 773 -7.43 -8.16 41.91
C ALA A 773 -6.52 -9.10 41.10
N LEU A 774 -5.42 -9.57 41.70
CA LEU A 774 -4.46 -10.48 41.05
C LEU A 774 -4.98 -11.92 40.92
N VAL A 775 -5.88 -12.37 41.81
CA VAL A 775 -6.57 -13.66 41.66
C VAL A 775 -7.43 -13.65 40.40
N ARG A 776 -8.10 -12.53 40.11
CA ARG A 776 -8.95 -12.40 38.91
C ARG A 776 -8.16 -12.08 37.65
N ASN A 777 -7.10 -11.27 37.75
CA ASN A 777 -6.19 -10.99 36.65
C ASN A 777 -4.72 -11.15 37.09
N PRO A 778 -4.15 -12.35 36.91
CA PRO A 778 -2.76 -12.63 37.26
C PRO A 778 -1.74 -11.83 36.44
N GLN A 779 -2.14 -11.16 35.35
CA GLN A 779 -1.28 -10.36 34.49
C GLN A 779 -1.46 -8.84 34.67
N ASP A 780 -2.09 -8.39 35.77
CA ASP A 780 -2.19 -6.95 36.06
C ASP A 780 -0.87 -6.39 36.63
N ALA A 781 0.02 -5.95 35.74
CA ALA A 781 1.31 -5.38 36.08
C ALA A 781 1.21 -4.16 37.03
N ALA A 782 0.15 -3.35 36.92
CA ALA A 782 -0.01 -2.18 37.77
C ALA A 782 -0.43 -2.55 39.20
N SER A 783 -1.22 -3.61 39.36
CA SER A 783 -1.53 -4.17 40.68
C SER A 783 -0.29 -4.79 41.33
N MET A 784 0.54 -5.51 40.56
CA MET A 784 1.83 -6.04 41.05
C MET A 784 2.77 -4.93 41.51
N LEU A 785 2.89 -3.85 40.74
CA LEU A 785 3.72 -2.70 41.09
C LEU A 785 3.24 -2.02 42.38
N LEU A 786 1.92 -1.81 42.52
CA LEU A 786 1.37 -1.19 43.72
C LEU A 786 1.60 -2.08 44.94
N LEU A 787 1.45 -3.40 44.81
CA LEU A 787 1.70 -4.35 45.89
C LEU A 787 3.18 -4.41 46.27
N ALA A 788 4.09 -4.42 45.29
CA ALA A 788 5.53 -4.35 45.52
C ALA A 788 5.91 -3.09 46.30
N ASN A 789 5.38 -1.92 45.93
CA ASN A 789 5.63 -0.68 46.64
C ASN A 789 5.13 -0.72 48.09
N ILE A 790 3.96 -1.34 48.36
CA ILE A 790 3.46 -1.51 49.74
C ILE A 790 4.43 -2.36 50.57
N TYR A 791 4.94 -3.47 50.03
CA TYR A 791 5.93 -4.30 50.73
C TYR A 791 7.25 -3.56 50.98
N LEU A 792 7.71 -2.75 50.02
CA LEU A 792 8.91 -1.93 50.16
C LEU A 792 8.74 -0.83 51.21
N ASP A 793 7.59 -0.16 51.24
CA ASP A 793 7.33 0.94 52.17
C ASP A 793 7.10 0.43 53.61
N SER A 794 6.46 -0.74 53.77
CA SER A 794 6.32 -1.41 55.07
C SER A 794 7.59 -2.14 55.55
N ASN A 795 8.57 -2.36 54.66
CA ASN A 795 9.80 -3.12 54.94
C ASN A 795 9.57 -4.55 55.46
N GLU A 796 8.51 -5.21 55.01
CA GLU A 796 8.12 -6.53 55.52
C GLU A 796 8.75 -7.68 54.72
N ASP A 797 8.64 -7.64 53.38
CA ASP A 797 9.15 -8.70 52.51
C ASP A 797 9.80 -8.14 51.23
N PRO A 798 11.10 -7.81 51.27
CA PRO A 798 11.83 -7.33 50.11
C PRO A 798 11.96 -8.36 48.97
N ALA A 799 11.90 -9.67 49.27
CA ALA A 799 12.00 -10.72 48.27
C ALA A 799 10.70 -10.83 47.46
N MET A 800 9.56 -10.74 48.13
CA MET A 800 8.27 -10.69 47.46
C MET A 800 8.10 -9.41 46.64
N ALA A 801 8.56 -8.27 47.16
CA ALA A 801 8.57 -7.02 46.42
C ALA A 801 9.40 -7.11 45.13
N GLU A 802 10.57 -7.76 45.17
CA GLU A 802 11.43 -7.97 44.01
C GLU A 802 10.74 -8.82 42.94
N LEU A 803 10.12 -9.94 43.34
CA LEU A 803 9.43 -10.83 42.39
C LEU A 803 8.26 -10.12 41.70
N LEU A 804 7.45 -9.38 42.45
CA LEU A 804 6.30 -8.64 41.91
C LEU A 804 6.76 -7.50 40.98
N ALA A 805 7.78 -6.74 41.37
CA ALA A 805 8.33 -5.68 40.54
C ALA A 805 8.95 -6.23 39.24
N ARG A 806 9.67 -7.36 39.33
CA ARG A 806 10.26 -8.03 38.16
C ARG A 806 9.19 -8.56 37.19
N LYS A 807 8.12 -9.16 37.72
CA LYS A 807 6.97 -9.59 36.89
C LYS A 807 6.25 -8.41 36.25
N SER A 808 6.06 -7.31 36.99
CA SER A 808 5.45 -6.09 36.47
C SER A 808 6.23 -5.53 35.28
N VAL A 809 7.55 -5.40 35.42
CA VAL A 809 8.47 -4.96 34.35
C VAL A 809 8.43 -5.89 33.15
N GLY A 810 8.37 -7.21 33.36
CA GLY A 810 8.30 -8.18 32.26
C GLY A 810 7.01 -8.09 31.44
N LEU A 811 5.92 -7.56 32.02
CA LEU A 811 4.65 -7.36 31.34
C LEU A 811 4.56 -5.98 30.67
N HIS A 812 5.01 -4.93 31.36
CA HIS A 812 5.00 -3.56 30.85
C HIS A 812 6.30 -2.84 31.21
N ASP A 813 7.01 -2.38 30.19
CA ASP A 813 8.21 -1.58 30.34
C ASP A 813 7.83 -0.17 30.80
N ARG A 814 7.97 0.11 32.10
CA ARG A 814 7.64 1.40 32.70
C ARG A 814 8.74 1.86 33.66
N PRO A 815 9.12 3.15 33.64
CA PRO A 815 10.13 3.70 34.55
C PRO A 815 9.82 3.43 36.03
N GLU A 816 8.56 3.58 36.44
CA GLU A 816 8.18 3.40 37.85
C GLU A 816 8.33 1.95 38.32
N ALA A 817 8.15 0.99 37.41
CA ALA A 817 8.30 -0.43 37.71
C ALA A 817 9.77 -0.82 37.85
N TRP A 818 10.64 -0.29 36.98
CA TRP A 818 12.09 -0.46 37.11
C TRP A 818 12.66 0.20 38.37
N GLN A 819 12.17 1.38 38.74
CA GLN A 819 12.54 2.04 39.99
C GLN A 819 12.15 1.21 41.21
N ALA A 820 10.94 0.64 41.23
CA ALA A 820 10.51 -0.25 42.31
C ALA A 820 11.37 -1.52 42.38
N LEU A 821 11.74 -2.11 41.23
CA LEU A 821 12.63 -3.27 41.16
C LEU A 821 14.03 -2.94 41.69
N ALA A 822 14.61 -1.79 41.30
CA ALA A 822 15.90 -1.35 41.81
C ALA A 822 15.87 -1.14 43.32
N ARG A 823 14.82 -0.50 43.86
CA ARG A 823 14.61 -0.34 45.31
C ARG A 823 14.55 -1.70 46.03
N ALA A 824 13.87 -2.68 45.45
CA ALA A 824 13.78 -4.03 46.02
C ALA A 824 15.14 -4.75 46.01
N LEU A 825 15.88 -4.68 44.90
CA LEU A 825 17.20 -5.31 44.75
C LEU A 825 18.23 -4.72 45.73
N ARG A 826 18.21 -3.40 45.98
CA ARG A 826 19.07 -2.78 47.01
C ARG A 826 18.77 -3.30 48.41
N LYS A 827 17.49 -3.44 48.76
CA LYS A 827 17.09 -4.00 50.07
C LYS A 827 17.53 -5.45 50.24
N LEU A 828 17.72 -6.18 49.14
CA LEU A 828 18.27 -7.54 49.12
C LEU A 828 19.81 -7.59 49.01
N GLY A 829 20.50 -6.43 48.98
CA GLY A 829 21.96 -6.35 48.85
C GLY A 829 22.52 -6.63 47.45
N ARG A 830 21.67 -6.68 46.42
CA ARG A 830 22.06 -6.95 45.01
C ARG A 830 22.34 -5.65 44.25
N GLU A 831 23.41 -4.95 44.63
CA GLU A 831 23.67 -3.57 44.19
C GLU A 831 23.99 -3.45 42.69
N GLU A 832 24.68 -4.43 42.09
CA GLU A 832 24.99 -4.41 40.65
C GLU A 832 23.72 -4.51 39.78
N GLU A 833 22.82 -5.43 40.13
CA GLU A 833 21.54 -5.57 39.42
C GLU A 833 20.62 -4.36 39.63
N ALA A 834 20.67 -3.75 40.82
CA ALA A 834 19.93 -2.53 41.10
C ALA A 834 20.38 -1.38 40.18
N ARG A 835 21.70 -1.22 39.95
CA ARG A 835 22.22 -0.21 39.00
C ARG A 835 21.77 -0.46 37.57
N VAL A 836 21.71 -1.72 37.14
CA VAL A 836 21.19 -2.08 35.81
C VAL A 836 19.70 -1.75 35.69
N ALA A 837 18.91 -2.07 36.71
CA ALA A 837 17.49 -1.72 36.73
C ALA A 837 17.26 -0.21 36.72
N GLU A 838 18.09 0.58 37.42
CA GLU A 838 18.02 2.06 37.36
C GLU A 838 18.40 2.63 36.00
N ALA A 839 19.47 2.12 35.38
CA ALA A 839 19.84 2.53 34.03
C ALA A 839 18.69 2.27 33.05
N LYS A 840 18.00 1.13 33.18
CA LYS A 840 16.82 0.81 32.37
C LYS A 840 15.62 1.71 32.68
N ALA A 841 15.45 2.16 33.92
CA ALA A 841 14.39 3.10 34.29
C ALA A 841 14.57 4.50 33.66
N VAL A 842 15.79 4.86 33.27
CA VAL A 842 16.11 6.15 32.61
C VAL A 842 15.99 6.05 31.09
N LEU A 843 16.12 4.84 30.54
CA LEU A 843 16.08 4.57 29.10
C LEU A 843 14.68 4.19 28.58
N SER A 844 13.82 3.67 29.46
CA SER A 844 12.38 3.46 29.21
C SER A 844 11.60 4.73 29.45
#